data_AF-A0AA94ERL0-F1
#
_entry.id   AF-A0AA94ERL0-F1
#
_cell.length_a   1.000
_cell.length_b   1.000
_cell.length_c   1.000
_cell.angle_alpha   90.00
_cell.angle_beta   90.00
_cell.angle_gamma   90.00
#
_symmetry.space_group_name_H-M   'P 1'
#
loop_
_entity.id
_entity.type
_entity.pdbx_description
1 polymer ?
#
loop_
_entity_poly.entity_id
_entity_poly.type
_entity_poly.pdbx_seq_one_letter_code
_entity_poly.pdbx_strand_id
1 'polypeptide(L)'
;MPTPKTYSFTFPATLTGNSTVDSLISGTFWLGSNWTPLGATNLSYSFMAPSTSYFVVNYSPDNEYNALYELTQGQKTAATNALSAWSAVANINFTLTSDDLSNVGDIRFGGYRWMDDKTAAWAYFPANSPAGGDVWIGPQTNDPNPSKGTYDYMTFVHEIGHSLGLKHPFDVSATNKTLLDPSLDDVHFTVMSYNSNYSYQPTTPMVLDIIAIQSLYGANMLWQTGDNVYKWDANQSVFETIWDAGGSDTIDGSNQLAAVSIDLNEGAYSQIGKSFTNLNTQTAINNGLAIAYGAKIENAVGSQFNDSLTGNALNNSLDGGAGADTMAGGDGSDIYYVDNIGDVVTETSTSLADTDWVFSTVSFALGANVENLTLNGADNLNGTGNELNNVLTGNTGDNVLTGNAGNDFLDGKAGADTMIGGDGSDTYYVDNIGDLVIETSTSPTDLDRVYTFIDYTLGANLENILLSGNGNINGTGNEQNNRMTGNAGNNVFDGKGGADVMIGNGGSDTYYVDNAGDQVIELEASLTDVDQVFSSVDYTLATNVENLTLTGSANLNGTGNELNNVLTGNDGNNVLTGNAGNDFLDGKAGADIMIGGDGSDTYYVDNVGDLVVEIGTSPTDLDRVYTFIDYTLGANLENILLSGNGNINGTGNEQNNRMTGNAGDNIFDGKGGADIMIGNGGSDTYYVDNVGDQVIELEASLTDVDRVFSSIDYTLATNVENLTLTGSANLNGNGNELNNVLTGNAGNNFLDGKAGADTMSGGDGSDTYYVDNIGDLVIETSTSLTDLDRVFTSIDYTLGANLENVILTGNANINGIGNELNNRMTGNAGNNLLNGGDGNDTLIGGFGVDTMTGGNGADVFMYSTWSETGVGNLRDVITDFSSLQGDKIDLRMFDANLQQSGLNSFTFIGAGDFTGAGQLRFVDHVLSGNVSGNAGADFEIQLVGVNSFSANDLVA
;
A
#
# COMPACT_ATOMS: atom_id res chain seq x y z
N MET A 1 -9.09 12.25 79.90
CA MET A 1 -10.08 13.33 79.90
C MET A 1 -10.11 13.96 81.28
N PRO A 2 -10.18 15.29 81.36
CA PRO A 2 -10.14 16.01 82.62
C PRO A 2 -11.44 15.82 83.41
N THR A 3 -11.34 16.03 84.72
CA THR A 3 -12.47 16.12 85.66
C THR A 3 -12.39 17.50 86.30
N PRO A 4 -13.43 17.97 87.02
CA PRO A 4 -13.39 19.25 87.73
C PRO A 4 -12.20 19.47 88.69
N LYS A 5 -11.44 18.42 89.02
CA LYS A 5 -10.29 18.43 89.94
C LYS A 5 -8.96 18.09 89.26
N THR A 6 -8.97 17.71 87.98
CA THR A 6 -7.78 17.29 87.22
C THR A 6 -7.64 18.13 85.95
N TYR A 7 -6.63 17.85 85.15
CA TYR A 7 -6.31 18.57 83.92
C TYR A 7 -5.77 17.61 82.88
N SER A 8 -5.73 18.07 81.62
CA SER A 8 -4.98 17.41 80.56
C SER A 8 -3.53 17.89 80.54
N PHE A 9 -2.62 17.04 80.08
CA PHE A 9 -1.20 17.35 80.08
C PHE A 9 -0.85 18.33 78.95
N THR A 10 0.16 19.14 79.21
CA THR A 10 0.73 20.10 78.26
C THR A 10 2.22 19.87 78.07
N PHE A 11 2.75 20.29 76.92
CA PHE A 11 4.18 20.28 76.61
C PHE A 11 4.69 21.72 76.38
N PRO A 12 5.98 22.00 76.68
CA PRO A 12 6.58 23.25 76.26
C PRO A 12 6.66 23.30 74.73
N ALA A 13 6.23 24.41 74.15
CA ALA A 13 6.37 24.68 72.73
C ALA A 13 7.85 25.00 72.41
N THR A 14 8.33 24.50 71.28
CA THR A 14 9.65 24.88 70.75
C THR A 14 9.47 25.99 69.73
N LEU A 15 10.27 27.05 69.82
CA LEU A 15 10.25 28.14 68.84
C LEU A 15 10.85 27.67 67.51
N THR A 16 10.23 28.08 66.41
CA THR A 16 10.53 27.68 65.04
C THR A 16 11.79 28.36 64.49
N GLY A 17 12.19 29.49 65.07
CA GLY A 17 13.25 30.35 64.56
C GLY A 17 12.77 31.41 63.56
N ASN A 18 11.49 31.38 63.16
CA ASN A 18 10.84 32.43 62.39
C ASN A 18 10.15 33.41 63.34
N SER A 19 10.62 34.66 63.40
CA SER A 19 10.10 35.66 64.34
C SER A 19 8.61 35.96 64.16
N THR A 20 8.09 35.89 62.93
CA THR A 20 6.68 36.14 62.62
C THR A 20 5.80 35.07 63.25
N VAL A 21 6.16 33.79 63.09
CA VAL A 21 5.44 32.65 63.69
C VAL A 21 5.62 32.62 65.20
N ASP A 22 6.87 32.75 65.66
CA ASP A 22 7.24 32.66 67.07
C ASP A 22 6.59 33.78 67.89
N SER A 23 6.30 34.94 67.30
CA SER A 23 5.65 36.05 68.00
C SER A 23 4.24 35.71 68.54
N LEU A 24 3.60 34.67 68.01
CA LEU A 24 2.27 34.25 68.43
C LEU A 24 2.29 33.05 69.38
N ILE A 25 3.44 32.43 69.68
CA ILE A 25 3.48 31.24 70.54
C ILE A 25 3.56 31.62 72.03
N SER A 26 2.61 31.16 72.87
CA SER A 26 2.61 31.46 74.32
C SER A 26 3.76 30.78 75.08
N GLY A 27 4.07 29.53 74.70
CA GLY A 27 5.12 28.69 75.30
C GLY A 27 4.66 27.30 75.72
N THR A 28 3.35 27.00 75.71
CA THR A 28 2.80 25.66 75.98
C THR A 28 1.67 25.31 75.01
N PHE A 29 1.48 24.01 74.78
CA PHE A 29 0.41 23.45 73.93
C PHE A 29 -0.12 22.13 74.51
N TRP A 30 -1.30 21.68 74.08
CA TRP A 30 -1.95 20.47 74.60
C TRP A 30 -1.31 19.17 74.10
N LEU A 31 -1.22 18.17 74.98
CA LEU A 31 -0.84 16.80 74.63
C LEU A 31 -2.10 15.98 74.30
N GLY A 32 -2.19 15.43 73.09
CA GLY A 32 -3.27 14.53 72.70
C GLY A 32 -3.35 13.26 73.57
N SER A 33 -4.56 12.73 73.73
CA SER A 33 -4.84 11.58 74.62
C SER A 33 -4.34 10.22 74.12
N ASN A 34 -3.88 10.10 72.87
CA ASN A 34 -3.35 8.85 72.28
C ASN A 34 -2.01 9.10 71.57
N TRP A 35 -0.94 8.53 72.14
CA TRP A 35 0.40 8.50 71.56
C TRP A 35 0.41 7.66 70.27
N THR A 36 0.26 8.32 69.13
CA THR A 36 0.94 7.89 67.90
C THR A 36 1.68 9.12 67.37
N PRO A 37 2.96 9.02 66.98
CA PRO A 37 3.75 10.15 66.49
C PRO A 37 3.20 10.87 65.23
N LEU A 38 2.01 10.49 64.76
CA LEU A 38 1.39 10.88 63.50
C LEU A 38 -0.15 11.10 63.63
N GLY A 39 -0.71 11.16 64.85
CA GLY A 39 -2.16 11.27 65.07
C GLY A 39 -2.63 12.66 65.53
N ALA A 40 -3.88 13.00 65.23
CA ALA A 40 -4.53 14.26 65.63
C ALA A 40 -4.57 14.45 67.16
N THR A 41 -4.44 15.71 67.60
CA THR A 41 -4.63 16.11 69.00
C THR A 41 -6.12 16.11 69.32
N ASN A 42 -6.59 15.14 70.10
CA ASN A 42 -8.01 15.03 70.46
C ASN A 42 -8.28 15.78 71.77
N LEU A 43 -9.07 16.86 71.69
CA LEU A 43 -9.50 17.70 72.81
C LEU A 43 -11.01 17.60 72.99
N SER A 44 -11.47 17.50 74.23
CA SER A 44 -12.88 17.66 74.56
C SER A 44 -13.20 19.13 74.89
N TYR A 45 -14.43 19.56 74.64
CA TYR A 45 -14.91 20.87 75.10
C TYR A 45 -16.27 20.75 75.78
N SER A 46 -16.58 21.66 76.68
CA SER A 46 -17.86 21.68 77.41
C SER A 46 -18.34 23.10 77.69
N PHE A 47 -19.63 23.24 77.98
CA PHE A 47 -20.24 24.53 78.30
C PHE A 47 -20.62 24.58 79.77
N MET A 48 -20.11 25.57 80.47
CA MET A 48 -20.35 25.75 81.89
C MET A 48 -21.78 26.25 82.15
N ALA A 49 -22.44 25.66 83.16
CA ALA A 49 -23.74 26.12 83.63
C ALA A 49 -23.77 26.16 85.17
N PRO A 50 -24.35 27.21 85.79
CA PRO A 50 -24.36 27.38 87.25
C PRO A 50 -24.95 26.19 88.04
N SER A 51 -25.82 25.40 87.41
CA SER A 51 -26.52 24.27 88.05
C SER A 51 -25.83 22.93 87.87
N THR A 52 -24.91 22.78 86.91
CA THR A 52 -24.29 21.48 86.59
C THR A 52 -22.77 21.49 86.72
N SER A 53 -22.11 22.62 86.52
CA SER A 53 -20.65 22.72 86.53
C SER A 53 -20.04 22.65 87.92
N TYR A 54 -18.88 21.98 88.02
CA TYR A 54 -18.11 21.86 89.26
C TYR A 54 -16.70 22.39 89.09
N PHE A 55 -16.10 22.84 90.19
CA PHE A 55 -14.76 23.46 90.24
C PHE A 55 -14.04 23.01 91.52
N VAL A 56 -12.71 22.91 91.48
CA VAL A 56 -11.89 22.66 92.66
C VAL A 56 -11.83 23.90 93.57
N VAL A 57 -11.55 23.72 94.86
CA VAL A 57 -11.27 24.85 95.76
C VAL A 57 -9.95 25.51 95.33
N ASN A 58 -9.91 26.84 95.29
CA ASN A 58 -8.79 27.61 94.72
C ASN A 58 -8.54 27.28 93.25
N TYR A 59 -9.62 27.22 92.46
CA TYR A 59 -9.60 26.89 91.04
C TYR A 59 -8.73 27.88 90.24
N SER A 60 -8.84 29.16 90.56
CA SER A 60 -8.01 30.25 90.02
C SER A 60 -7.87 31.36 91.08
N PRO A 61 -7.03 32.40 90.87
CA PRO A 61 -6.99 33.56 91.75
C PRO A 61 -8.36 34.25 91.94
N ASP A 62 -9.17 34.29 90.89
CA ASP A 62 -10.45 35.03 90.87
C ASP A 62 -11.67 34.14 91.13
N ASN A 63 -11.52 32.82 91.01
CA ASN A 63 -12.60 31.84 91.14
C ASN A 63 -13.86 32.27 90.37
N GLU A 64 -13.71 32.44 89.06
CA GLU A 64 -14.67 32.99 88.11
C GLU A 64 -16.05 32.34 88.23
N TYR A 65 -16.08 31.05 88.60
CA TYR A 65 -17.29 30.28 88.82
C TYR A 65 -18.26 30.91 89.85
N ASN A 66 -17.79 31.76 90.77
CA ASN A 66 -18.65 32.46 91.73
C ASN A 66 -19.61 33.47 91.06
N ALA A 67 -19.27 33.94 89.86
CA ALA A 67 -20.06 34.88 89.07
C ALA A 67 -20.37 34.32 87.67
N LEU A 68 -20.44 32.99 87.56
CA LEU A 68 -20.75 32.28 86.32
C LEU A 68 -22.14 32.65 85.79
N TYR A 69 -22.24 32.83 84.48
CA TYR A 69 -23.50 32.78 83.75
C TYR A 69 -23.37 31.82 82.57
N GLU A 70 -24.50 31.20 82.21
CA GLU A 70 -24.56 30.27 81.09
C GLU A 70 -24.60 31.04 79.76
N LEU A 71 -23.80 30.59 78.78
CA LEU A 71 -23.85 31.13 77.43
C LEU A 71 -25.18 30.83 76.74
N THR A 72 -25.65 31.73 75.89
CA THR A 72 -26.86 31.50 75.08
C THR A 72 -26.62 30.37 74.07
N GLN A 73 -27.70 29.79 73.52
CA GLN A 73 -27.56 28.77 72.48
C GLN A 73 -26.84 29.29 71.22
N GLY A 74 -27.05 30.54 70.84
CA GLY A 74 -26.34 31.18 69.73
C GLY A 74 -24.85 31.34 70.01
N GLN A 75 -24.47 31.77 71.21
CA GLN A 75 -23.06 31.85 71.64
C GLN A 75 -22.39 30.46 71.69
N LYS A 76 -23.10 29.43 72.18
CA LYS A 76 -22.60 28.04 72.12
C LYS A 76 -22.35 27.59 70.67
N THR A 77 -23.24 27.95 69.77
CA THR A 77 -23.10 27.65 68.33
C THR A 77 -21.91 28.41 67.72
N ALA A 78 -21.73 29.69 68.07
CA ALA A 78 -20.58 30.49 67.65
C ALA A 78 -19.25 29.88 68.12
N ALA A 79 -19.16 29.49 69.39
CA ALA A 79 -17.99 28.80 69.94
C ALA A 79 -17.70 27.48 69.22
N THR A 80 -18.73 26.66 68.95
CA THR A 80 -18.56 25.42 68.17
C THR A 80 -18.06 25.70 66.75
N ASN A 81 -18.61 26.70 66.05
CA ASN A 81 -18.16 27.06 64.71
C ASN A 81 -16.72 27.59 64.72
N ALA A 82 -16.32 28.36 65.73
CA ALA A 82 -14.95 28.84 65.89
C ALA A 82 -13.97 27.70 66.18
N LEU A 83 -14.35 26.72 67.03
CA LEU A 83 -13.59 25.47 67.21
C LEU A 83 -13.44 24.71 65.89
N SER A 84 -14.51 24.62 65.09
CA SER A 84 -14.46 24.01 63.77
C SER A 84 -13.46 24.71 62.83
N ALA A 85 -13.40 26.04 62.86
CA ALA A 85 -12.44 26.81 62.06
C ALA A 85 -10.97 26.51 62.46
N TRP A 86 -10.69 26.34 63.76
CA TRP A 86 -9.36 25.90 64.22
C TRP A 86 -9.05 24.45 63.85
N SER A 87 -10.03 23.54 63.92
CA SER A 87 -9.83 22.14 63.49
C SER A 87 -9.71 21.99 61.98
N ALA A 88 -10.24 22.94 61.19
CA ALA A 88 -10.07 22.93 59.74
C ALA A 88 -8.60 23.11 59.37
N VAL A 89 -7.88 23.97 60.08
CA VAL A 89 -6.51 24.38 59.72
C VAL A 89 -5.42 23.60 60.45
N ALA A 90 -5.70 23.08 61.64
CA ALA A 90 -4.74 22.37 62.48
C ALA A 90 -5.21 20.96 62.80
N ASN A 91 -4.27 20.02 63.02
CA ASN A 91 -4.54 18.61 63.30
C ASN A 91 -5.08 18.38 64.73
N ILE A 92 -6.22 18.99 65.02
CA ILE A 92 -6.90 19.03 66.32
C ILE A 92 -8.35 18.60 66.11
N ASN A 93 -8.81 17.65 66.91
CA ASN A 93 -10.19 17.18 66.90
C ASN A 93 -10.90 17.63 68.18
N PHE A 94 -12.01 18.36 68.02
CA PHE A 94 -12.83 18.81 69.15
C PHE A 94 -14.07 17.93 69.34
N THR A 95 -14.25 17.39 70.55
CA THR A 95 -15.43 16.58 70.89
C THR A 95 -16.23 17.22 72.04
N LEU A 96 -17.51 17.51 71.82
CA LEU A 96 -18.38 18.02 72.87
C LEU A 96 -18.55 16.98 73.98
N THR A 97 -18.45 17.40 75.24
CA THR A 97 -18.62 16.57 76.41
C THR A 97 -19.48 17.26 77.48
N SER A 98 -19.92 16.51 78.50
CA SER A 98 -20.71 17.10 79.60
C SER A 98 -19.82 17.94 80.53
N ASP A 99 -20.39 18.98 81.14
CA ASP A 99 -19.77 19.75 82.21
C ASP A 99 -20.49 19.46 83.53
N ASP A 100 -20.00 18.45 84.26
CA ASP A 100 -20.61 17.92 85.48
C ASP A 100 -19.58 17.45 86.53
N LEU A 101 -20.05 16.85 87.63
CA LEU A 101 -19.19 16.41 88.75
C LEU A 101 -18.13 15.38 88.31
N SER A 102 -18.42 14.61 87.26
CA SER A 102 -17.61 13.48 86.79
C SER A 102 -16.74 13.80 85.58
N ASN A 103 -17.09 14.82 84.81
CA ASN A 103 -16.49 15.07 83.51
C ASN A 103 -16.54 16.57 83.14
N VAL A 104 -15.49 17.06 82.49
CA VAL A 104 -15.39 18.41 81.91
C VAL A 104 -14.62 18.37 80.59
N GLY A 105 -14.73 19.42 79.79
CA GLY A 105 -13.89 19.65 78.62
C GLY A 105 -12.43 19.95 78.98
N ASP A 106 -11.52 19.69 78.04
CA ASP A 106 -10.16 20.28 78.04
C ASP A 106 -10.23 21.80 77.87
N ILE A 107 -11.25 22.27 77.13
CA ILE A 107 -11.59 23.68 76.97
C ILE A 107 -13.02 23.86 77.45
N ARG A 108 -13.25 24.69 78.47
CA ARG A 108 -14.59 24.94 79.00
C ARG A 108 -15.01 26.38 78.72
N PHE A 109 -16.23 26.56 78.24
CA PHE A 109 -16.76 27.88 77.90
C PHE A 109 -17.82 28.32 78.90
N GLY A 110 -17.63 29.48 79.52
CA GLY A 110 -18.57 30.06 80.48
C GLY A 110 -18.62 31.57 80.42
N GLY A 111 -19.68 32.17 80.95
CA GLY A 111 -19.76 33.62 81.09
C GLY A 111 -19.30 34.10 82.46
N TYR A 112 -18.57 35.21 82.56
CA TYR A 112 -18.15 35.81 83.83
C TYR A 112 -18.77 37.20 84.03
N ARG A 113 -19.66 37.35 85.04
CA ARG A 113 -20.42 38.61 85.24
C ARG A 113 -19.59 39.80 85.71
N TRP A 114 -18.43 39.56 86.31
CA TRP A 114 -17.61 40.63 86.92
C TRP A 114 -16.39 40.99 86.08
N MET A 115 -16.36 40.57 84.82
CA MET A 115 -15.37 41.06 83.86
C MET A 115 -15.49 42.58 83.73
N ASP A 116 -14.36 43.29 83.69
CA ASP A 116 -14.36 44.75 83.58
C ASP A 116 -14.92 45.22 82.23
N ASP A 117 -15.25 46.51 82.13
CA ASP A 117 -15.93 47.07 80.97
C ASP A 117 -15.03 47.25 79.73
N LYS A 118 -13.72 46.97 79.84
CA LYS A 118 -12.75 47.05 78.75
C LYS A 118 -12.30 45.67 78.26
N THR A 119 -12.62 44.60 78.99
CA THR A 119 -12.28 43.23 78.64
C THR A 119 -13.52 42.52 78.10
N ALA A 120 -13.46 42.11 76.83
CA ALA A 120 -14.57 41.44 76.16
C ALA A 120 -14.68 39.95 76.53
N ALA A 121 -13.53 39.30 76.67
CA ALA A 121 -13.36 37.93 77.12
C ALA A 121 -11.92 37.73 77.61
N TRP A 122 -11.65 36.58 78.21
CA TRP A 122 -10.29 36.08 78.37
C TRP A 122 -10.28 34.55 78.27
N ALA A 123 -9.09 33.99 78.07
CA ALA A 123 -8.87 32.55 78.16
C ALA A 123 -7.56 32.23 78.88
N TYR A 124 -7.53 31.06 79.52
CA TYR A 124 -6.31 30.51 80.07
C TYR A 124 -5.55 29.72 79.00
N PHE A 125 -4.25 29.98 78.85
CA PHE A 125 -3.37 29.13 78.04
C PHE A 125 -3.42 27.65 78.46
N PRO A 126 -3.00 26.73 77.58
CA PRO A 126 -2.77 25.34 77.95
C PRO A 126 -1.86 25.26 79.18
N ALA A 127 -2.38 24.68 80.28
CA ALA A 127 -1.63 24.51 81.51
C ALA A 127 -2.01 23.23 82.25
N ASN A 128 -1.07 22.68 83.01
CA ASN A 128 -1.29 21.54 83.92
C ASN A 128 -2.06 21.97 85.18
N SER A 129 -3.22 22.59 85.01
CA SER A 129 -4.09 23.10 86.08
C SER A 129 -5.57 22.99 85.68
N PRO A 130 -6.51 22.86 86.64
CA PRO A 130 -7.94 22.71 86.32
C PRO A 130 -8.58 23.88 85.57
N ALA A 131 -7.95 25.07 85.55
CA ALA A 131 -8.41 26.23 84.80
C ALA A 131 -7.77 26.37 83.42
N GLY A 132 -6.74 25.57 83.09
CA GLY A 132 -6.04 25.66 81.81
C GLY A 132 -6.98 25.36 80.65
N GLY A 133 -7.01 26.21 79.64
CA GLY A 133 -7.92 26.09 78.50
C GLY A 133 -9.30 26.74 78.69
N ASP A 134 -9.67 27.15 79.90
CA ASP A 134 -11.02 27.68 80.13
C ASP A 134 -11.16 29.09 79.53
N VAL A 135 -12.27 29.29 78.80
CA VAL A 135 -12.63 30.52 78.08
C VAL A 135 -13.81 31.18 78.80
N TRP A 136 -13.62 32.44 79.18
CA TRP A 136 -14.60 33.23 79.93
C TRP A 136 -15.07 34.42 79.11
N ILE A 137 -16.37 34.46 78.83
CA ILE A 137 -17.01 35.53 78.03
C ILE A 137 -17.56 36.62 78.96
N GLY A 138 -17.16 37.86 78.72
CA GLY A 138 -17.59 39.02 79.49
C GLY A 138 -18.94 39.59 79.03
N PRO A 139 -19.57 40.48 79.82
CA PRO A 139 -20.83 41.12 79.46
C PRO A 139 -20.74 42.10 78.26
N GLN A 140 -19.53 42.41 77.77
CA GLN A 140 -19.36 43.22 76.56
C GLN A 140 -19.65 42.41 75.28
N THR A 141 -19.32 41.11 75.29
CA THR A 141 -19.65 40.14 74.23
C THR A 141 -21.07 39.62 74.46
N ASN A 142 -22.06 40.47 74.17
CA ASN A 142 -23.45 40.28 74.62
C ASN A 142 -24.44 39.92 73.51
N ASP A 143 -24.01 39.77 72.26
CA ASP A 143 -24.88 39.29 71.20
C ASP A 143 -25.35 37.87 71.55
N PRO A 144 -26.68 37.62 71.70
CA PRO A 144 -27.17 36.29 71.97
C PRO A 144 -26.98 35.32 70.80
N ASN A 145 -26.71 35.81 69.58
CA ASN A 145 -26.47 35.00 68.38
C ASN A 145 -25.32 35.59 67.53
N PRO A 146 -24.07 35.56 68.03
CA PRO A 146 -22.92 36.09 67.29
C PRO A 146 -22.80 35.42 65.92
N SER A 147 -22.57 36.22 64.89
CA SER A 147 -22.50 35.76 63.50
C SER A 147 -21.14 36.09 62.89
N LYS A 148 -20.71 35.30 61.91
CA LYS A 148 -19.47 35.54 61.16
C LYS A 148 -19.43 36.99 60.65
N GLY A 149 -18.34 37.69 60.92
CA GLY A 149 -18.16 39.09 60.55
C GLY A 149 -18.42 40.09 61.67
N THR A 150 -18.97 39.64 62.82
CA THR A 150 -19.13 40.48 64.01
C THR A 150 -17.95 40.33 64.96
N TYR A 151 -17.72 41.37 65.77
CA TYR A 151 -16.69 41.36 66.81
C TYR A 151 -16.90 40.22 67.82
N ASP A 152 -18.14 40.02 68.28
CA ASP A 152 -18.48 38.95 69.22
C ASP A 152 -18.12 37.55 68.69
N TYR A 153 -18.29 37.29 67.38
CA TYR A 153 -17.88 36.02 66.78
C TYR A 153 -16.35 35.88 66.73
N MET A 154 -15.65 36.92 66.28
CA MET A 154 -14.18 36.97 66.24
C MET A 154 -13.59 36.77 67.65
N THR A 155 -14.22 37.31 68.70
CA THR A 155 -13.80 37.07 70.10
C THR A 155 -13.76 35.58 70.42
N PHE A 156 -14.74 34.76 69.98
CA PHE A 156 -14.64 33.30 70.17
C PHE A 156 -13.44 32.70 69.43
N VAL A 157 -13.17 33.11 68.20
CA VAL A 157 -12.01 32.63 67.43
C VAL A 157 -10.70 32.99 68.16
N HIS A 158 -10.59 34.24 68.63
CA HIS A 158 -9.45 34.77 69.38
C HIS A 158 -9.19 34.01 70.69
N GLU A 159 -10.21 33.89 71.55
CA GLU A 159 -10.04 33.25 72.86
C GLU A 159 -9.75 31.75 72.74
N ILE A 160 -10.28 31.10 71.69
CA ILE A 160 -9.90 29.73 71.39
C ILE A 160 -8.42 29.67 71.02
N GLY A 161 -7.90 30.62 70.24
CA GLY A 161 -6.46 30.73 69.95
C GLY A 161 -5.61 30.76 71.22
N HIS A 162 -5.99 31.57 72.22
CA HIS A 162 -5.37 31.53 73.55
C HIS A 162 -5.49 30.17 74.23
N SER A 163 -6.68 29.57 74.27
CA SER A 163 -6.90 28.26 74.87
C SER A 163 -6.09 27.13 74.22
N LEU A 164 -5.63 27.34 72.98
CA LEU A 164 -4.78 26.43 72.21
C LEU A 164 -3.29 26.78 72.31
N GLY A 165 -2.92 27.93 72.88
CA GLY A 165 -1.53 28.30 73.15
C GLY A 165 -0.98 29.44 72.31
N LEU A 166 -1.81 30.22 71.62
CA LEU A 166 -1.38 31.43 70.92
C LEU A 166 -1.46 32.65 71.86
N LYS A 167 -0.43 33.49 71.93
CA LYS A 167 -0.43 34.77 72.70
C LYS A 167 -0.69 35.96 71.79
N HIS A 168 -0.97 37.12 72.38
CA HIS A 168 -1.02 38.36 71.62
C HIS A 168 0.35 38.70 71.00
N PRO A 169 0.37 39.32 69.81
CA PRO A 169 1.61 39.64 69.07
C PRO A 169 2.53 40.65 69.80
N PHE A 170 1.97 41.49 70.69
CA PHE A 170 2.69 42.51 71.45
C PHE A 170 3.07 42.07 72.88
N ASP A 171 2.61 40.91 73.32
CA ASP A 171 2.85 40.43 74.69
C ASP A 171 4.18 39.69 74.83
N VAL A 172 4.89 39.95 75.93
CA VAL A 172 6.07 39.17 76.34
C VAL A 172 5.69 38.20 77.45
N SER A 173 6.10 36.94 77.34
CA SER A 173 5.95 35.92 78.38
C SER A 173 7.30 35.51 78.95
N ALA A 174 7.29 34.79 80.07
CA ALA A 174 8.52 34.24 80.66
C ALA A 174 9.19 33.21 79.74
N THR A 175 8.40 32.53 78.91
CA THR A 175 8.79 31.45 78.00
C THR A 175 9.06 31.92 76.58
N ASN A 176 8.50 33.07 76.17
CA ASN A 176 8.70 33.65 74.85
C ASN A 176 8.66 35.18 74.89
N LYS A 177 9.77 35.81 74.47
CA LYS A 177 9.92 37.29 74.42
C LYS A 177 9.80 37.86 73.00
N THR A 178 9.56 37.02 71.99
CA THR A 178 9.45 37.45 70.59
C THR A 178 8.16 38.24 70.40
N LEU A 179 8.28 39.38 69.71
CA LEU A 179 7.19 40.28 69.36
C LEU A 179 7.02 40.30 67.84
N LEU A 180 5.79 40.51 67.37
CA LEU A 180 5.50 40.64 65.94
C LEU A 180 5.99 42.01 65.44
N ASP A 181 6.34 42.09 64.16
CA ASP A 181 6.55 43.39 63.52
C ASP A 181 5.26 44.23 63.67
N PRO A 182 5.31 45.47 64.21
CA PRO A 182 4.12 46.29 64.39
C PRO A 182 3.30 46.53 63.12
N SER A 183 3.89 46.39 61.93
CA SER A 183 3.17 46.47 60.65
C SER A 183 2.28 45.25 60.35
N LEU A 184 2.52 44.12 61.02
CA LEU A 184 1.73 42.89 60.93
C LEU A 184 0.82 42.67 62.15
N ASP A 185 0.94 43.51 63.19
CA ASP A 185 0.05 43.52 64.35
C ASP A 185 -1.30 44.14 63.98
N ASP A 186 -2.11 43.39 63.24
CA ASP A 186 -3.47 43.75 62.83
C ASP A 186 -4.30 42.48 62.66
N VAL A 187 -5.62 42.55 62.92
CA VAL A 187 -6.51 41.39 62.70
C VAL A 187 -6.58 40.96 61.24
N HIS A 188 -6.07 41.77 60.32
CA HIS A 188 -5.85 41.38 58.94
C HIS A 188 -4.89 40.18 58.82
N PHE A 189 -3.89 40.08 59.69
CA PHE A 189 -2.86 39.02 59.65
C PHE A 189 -3.01 37.99 60.77
N THR A 190 -3.50 38.41 61.94
CA THR A 190 -3.69 37.53 63.12
C THR A 190 -4.87 37.99 63.96
N VAL A 191 -5.86 37.12 64.19
CA VAL A 191 -6.98 37.41 65.09
C VAL A 191 -6.52 37.70 66.51
N MET A 192 -5.28 37.33 66.88
CA MET A 192 -4.68 37.61 68.19
C MET A 192 -4.29 39.09 68.36
N SER A 193 -4.36 39.92 67.32
CA SER A 193 -4.11 41.37 67.44
C SER A 193 -5.26 42.11 68.14
N TYR A 194 -4.95 43.22 68.79
CA TYR A 194 -5.95 44.18 69.28
C TYR A 194 -6.32 45.24 68.23
N ASN A 195 -5.56 45.35 67.15
CA ASN A 195 -5.86 46.27 66.06
C ASN A 195 -6.95 45.65 65.17
N SER A 196 -8.19 45.76 65.65
CA SER A 196 -9.39 45.10 65.10
C SER A 196 -10.45 46.08 64.61
N ASN A 197 -10.10 47.35 64.38
CA ASN A 197 -11.09 48.40 64.14
C ASN A 197 -11.63 48.40 62.68
N TYR A 198 -12.39 47.36 62.35
CA TYR A 198 -13.04 47.14 61.04
C TYR A 198 -14.55 47.01 61.19
N SER A 199 -15.31 47.47 60.20
CA SER A 199 -16.78 47.32 60.19
C SER A 199 -17.26 45.89 59.92
N TYR A 200 -16.36 45.01 59.50
CA TYR A 200 -16.55 43.58 59.30
C TYR A 200 -15.28 42.88 59.81
N GLN A 201 -15.44 41.79 60.56
CA GLN A 201 -14.35 41.14 61.31
C GLN A 201 -13.97 39.80 60.69
N PRO A 202 -12.75 39.29 60.95
CA PRO A 202 -12.34 37.96 60.49
C PRO A 202 -13.33 36.85 60.84
N THR A 203 -13.57 35.95 59.89
CA THR A 203 -14.51 34.83 60.01
C THR A 203 -13.82 33.48 60.27
N THR A 204 -12.49 33.46 60.21
CA THR A 204 -11.60 32.31 60.46
C THR A 204 -10.35 32.78 61.21
N PRO A 205 -9.49 31.86 61.71
CA PRO A 205 -8.08 32.18 61.93
C PRO A 205 -7.45 32.75 60.65
N MET A 206 -6.58 33.75 60.80
CA MET A 206 -5.92 34.43 59.69
C MET A 206 -4.54 33.83 59.40
N VAL A 207 -3.89 34.28 58.31
CA VAL A 207 -2.65 33.68 57.78
C VAL A 207 -1.57 33.38 58.82
N LEU A 208 -1.31 34.31 59.77
CA LEU A 208 -0.28 34.10 60.79
C LEU A 208 -0.77 33.18 61.92
N ASP A 209 -2.07 33.20 62.21
CA ASP A 209 -2.67 32.29 63.18
C ASP A 209 -2.55 30.85 62.71
N ILE A 210 -2.81 30.61 61.42
CA ILE A 210 -2.76 29.28 60.79
C ILE A 210 -1.34 28.71 60.87
N ILE A 211 -0.34 29.43 60.37
CA ILE A 211 1.05 28.92 60.42
C ILE A 211 1.56 28.76 61.86
N ALA A 212 1.13 29.62 62.80
CA ALA A 212 1.48 29.49 64.21
C ALA A 212 0.83 28.26 64.85
N ILE A 213 -0.47 28.04 64.64
CA ILE A 213 -1.16 26.88 65.23
C ILE A 213 -0.68 25.56 64.61
N GLN A 214 -0.39 25.55 63.31
CA GLN A 214 0.17 24.39 62.62
C GLN A 214 1.59 24.06 63.11
N SER A 215 2.38 25.06 63.53
CA SER A 215 3.69 24.80 64.16
C SER A 215 3.57 24.07 65.51
N LEU A 216 2.44 24.23 66.22
CA LEU A 216 2.17 23.59 67.51
C LEU A 216 1.55 22.20 67.35
N TYR A 217 0.60 22.05 66.43
CA TYR A 217 -0.25 20.86 66.33
C TYR A 217 -0.13 20.08 65.02
N GLY A 218 0.61 20.60 64.04
CA GLY A 218 0.62 20.11 62.66
C GLY A 218 -0.58 20.60 61.83
N ALA A 219 -0.39 20.69 60.52
CA ALA A 219 -1.44 21.02 59.57
C ALA A 219 -2.50 19.92 59.45
N ASN A 220 -3.77 20.28 59.27
CA ASN A 220 -4.82 19.31 58.99
C ASN A 220 -4.82 18.94 57.50
N MET A 221 -4.08 17.89 57.15
CA MET A 221 -3.98 17.39 55.77
C MET A 221 -5.20 16.56 55.32
N LEU A 222 -6.31 16.57 56.06
CA LEU A 222 -7.56 15.87 55.73
C LEU A 222 -8.73 16.83 55.46
N TRP A 223 -8.48 18.13 55.50
CA TRP A 223 -9.49 19.17 55.30
C TRP A 223 -9.44 19.67 53.87
N GLN A 224 -10.54 19.50 53.12
CA GLN A 224 -10.65 19.90 51.70
C GLN A 224 -9.52 19.23 50.90
N THR A 225 -9.75 18.01 50.42
CA THR A 225 -8.70 17.17 49.79
C THR A 225 -9.06 16.78 48.35
N GLY A 226 -10.12 17.38 47.82
CA GLY A 226 -10.56 17.18 46.45
C GLY A 226 -10.76 18.52 45.79
N ASP A 227 -11.17 18.53 44.53
CA ASP A 227 -11.26 19.76 43.74
C ASP A 227 -12.37 20.68 44.28
N ASN A 228 -11.96 21.71 45.00
CA ASN A 228 -12.83 22.60 45.75
C ASN A 228 -13.00 23.96 45.04
N VAL A 229 -14.24 24.46 45.01
CA VAL A 229 -14.56 25.80 44.47
C VAL A 229 -14.94 26.74 45.61
N TYR A 230 -14.14 27.79 45.79
CA TYR A 230 -14.31 28.87 46.75
C TYR A 230 -15.07 30.03 46.11
N LYS A 231 -16.35 30.16 46.47
CA LYS A 231 -17.28 31.16 45.92
C LYS A 231 -18.11 31.81 47.02
N TRP A 232 -18.25 33.13 46.97
CA TRP A 232 -18.98 33.92 47.95
C TRP A 232 -20.21 34.58 47.34
N ASP A 233 -21.22 34.90 48.15
CA ASP A 233 -22.37 35.65 47.66
C ASP A 233 -21.96 37.05 47.19
N ALA A 234 -22.58 37.55 46.12
CA ALA A 234 -22.26 38.82 45.46
C ALA A 234 -22.28 40.07 46.39
N ASN A 235 -22.98 39.99 47.53
CA ASN A 235 -23.08 41.06 48.53
C ASN A 235 -22.41 40.72 49.88
N GLN A 236 -21.69 39.61 49.96
CA GLN A 236 -20.98 39.17 51.15
C GLN A 236 -19.60 39.84 51.22
N SER A 237 -19.24 40.36 52.39
CA SER A 237 -17.87 40.77 52.68
C SER A 237 -17.02 39.54 52.99
N VAL A 238 -15.78 39.49 52.50
CA VAL A 238 -14.86 38.37 52.68
C VAL A 238 -13.69 38.84 53.56
N PHE A 239 -13.52 38.16 54.70
CA PHE A 239 -12.42 38.42 55.62
C PHE A 239 -12.00 37.11 56.30
N GLU A 240 -11.28 36.28 55.57
CA GLU A 240 -10.89 34.93 55.99
C GLU A 240 -9.63 34.45 55.27
N THR A 241 -9.08 33.34 55.74
CA THR A 241 -7.94 32.66 55.10
C THR A 241 -8.33 31.25 54.70
N ILE A 242 -8.09 30.90 53.44
CA ILE A 242 -8.30 29.55 52.90
C ILE A 242 -7.18 28.64 53.42
N TRP A 243 -7.58 27.51 53.99
CA TRP A 243 -6.73 26.34 54.15
C TRP A 243 -7.34 25.21 53.34
N ASP A 244 -6.53 24.65 52.45
CA ASP A 244 -6.86 23.52 51.59
C ASP A 244 -5.68 22.54 51.65
N ALA A 245 -5.96 21.25 51.80
CA ALA A 245 -4.96 20.21 51.95
C ALA A 245 -4.63 19.50 50.63
N GLY A 246 -5.38 19.77 49.55
CA GLY A 246 -5.06 19.32 48.20
C GLY A 246 -6.30 19.14 47.33
N GLY A 247 -6.06 18.94 46.05
CA GLY A 247 -7.09 19.03 45.02
C GLY A 247 -6.56 19.91 43.90
N SER A 248 -7.39 20.13 42.89
CA SER A 248 -7.25 21.24 41.95
C SER A 248 -8.35 22.25 42.26
N ASP A 249 -7.98 23.32 42.94
CA ASP A 249 -8.94 24.22 43.60
C ASP A 249 -9.12 25.52 42.83
N THR A 250 -10.28 26.16 42.99
CA THR A 250 -10.65 27.36 42.24
C THR A 250 -11.15 28.46 43.16
N ILE A 251 -10.64 29.68 43.01
CA ILE A 251 -11.29 30.90 43.51
C ILE A 251 -12.21 31.44 42.41
N ASP A 252 -13.52 31.45 42.66
CA ASP A 252 -14.53 31.83 41.68
C ASP A 252 -15.16 33.19 42.02
N GLY A 253 -14.74 34.21 41.28
CA GLY A 253 -15.20 35.60 41.31
C GLY A 253 -16.32 35.93 40.31
N SER A 254 -16.87 34.95 39.58
CA SER A 254 -17.79 35.20 38.44
C SER A 254 -19.08 35.93 38.80
N ASN A 255 -19.50 35.89 40.07
CA ASN A 255 -20.72 36.56 40.54
C ASN A 255 -20.46 37.90 41.24
N GLN A 256 -19.21 38.38 41.27
CA GLN A 256 -18.85 39.59 42.00
C GLN A 256 -19.38 40.85 41.29
N LEU A 257 -19.77 41.87 42.08
CA LEU A 257 -20.42 43.08 41.59
C LEU A 257 -19.44 44.21 41.23
N ALA A 258 -18.14 43.94 41.31
CA ALA A 258 -17.05 44.83 40.96
C ALA A 258 -15.85 44.00 40.53
N ALA A 259 -14.86 44.66 39.92
CA ALA A 259 -13.60 44.03 39.57
C ALA A 259 -12.93 43.38 40.80
N VAL A 260 -12.37 42.20 40.58
CA VAL A 260 -11.60 41.41 41.52
C VAL A 260 -10.12 41.45 41.18
N SER A 261 -9.30 41.28 42.20
CA SER A 261 -7.88 40.98 42.05
C SER A 261 -7.59 39.70 42.83
N ILE A 262 -7.34 38.61 42.12
CA ILE A 262 -7.13 37.28 42.70
C ILE A 262 -5.66 36.94 42.56
N ASP A 263 -5.02 36.63 43.69
CA ASP A 263 -3.63 36.21 43.76
C ASP A 263 -3.58 34.81 44.39
N LEU A 264 -3.16 33.82 43.61
CA LEU A 264 -3.12 32.40 43.98
C LEU A 264 -1.87 32.03 44.81
N ASN A 265 -1.00 32.99 45.12
CA ASN A 265 0.20 32.71 45.90
C ASN A 265 -0.11 32.50 47.39
N GLU A 266 0.61 31.57 48.00
CA GLU A 266 0.55 31.34 49.44
C GLU A 266 0.88 32.60 50.25
N GLY A 267 0.01 32.94 51.20
CA GLY A 267 0.12 34.13 52.03
C GLY A 267 -0.28 35.43 51.33
N ALA A 268 -0.65 35.40 50.05
CA ALA A 268 -1.16 36.56 49.33
C ALA A 268 -2.59 36.88 49.72
N TYR A 269 -3.01 38.11 49.40
CA TYR A 269 -4.34 38.63 49.68
C TYR A 269 -5.03 39.05 48.39
N SER A 270 -6.28 38.62 48.23
CA SER A 270 -7.12 38.90 47.07
C SER A 270 -8.20 39.94 47.39
N GLN A 271 -8.48 40.83 46.44
CA GLN A 271 -9.60 41.78 46.47
C GLN A 271 -10.86 41.12 45.94
N ILE A 272 -11.78 40.73 46.83
CA ILE A 272 -13.03 40.05 46.50
C ILE A 272 -14.11 40.35 47.54
N GLY A 273 -15.38 40.24 47.13
CA GLY A 273 -16.52 40.48 48.00
C GLY A 273 -16.86 41.95 48.16
N LYS A 274 -17.96 42.18 48.88
CA LYS A 274 -18.44 43.52 49.22
C LYS A 274 -17.45 44.22 50.16
N SER A 275 -17.01 45.42 49.77
CA SER A 275 -16.11 46.21 50.60
C SER A 275 -16.70 46.53 51.99
N PHE A 276 -15.85 46.43 53.02
CA PHE A 276 -16.09 46.90 54.38
C PHE A 276 -15.14 48.05 54.73
N THR A 277 -15.25 48.67 55.90
CA THR A 277 -14.49 49.89 56.25
C THR A 277 -13.44 49.61 57.31
N ASN A 278 -12.19 50.02 57.08
CA ASN A 278 -11.21 50.21 58.15
C ASN A 278 -11.57 51.51 58.87
N LEU A 279 -11.98 51.41 60.14
CA LEU A 279 -12.54 52.53 60.91
C LEU A 279 -11.44 53.46 61.47
N ASN A 280 -10.17 53.05 61.45
CA ASN A 280 -9.05 53.93 61.80
C ASN A 280 -8.74 54.92 60.67
N THR A 281 -8.75 54.46 59.42
CA THR A 281 -8.41 55.24 58.23
C THR A 281 -9.63 55.77 57.49
N GLN A 282 -10.83 55.23 57.78
CA GLN A 282 -12.08 55.46 57.06
C GLN A 282 -12.01 55.09 55.57
N THR A 283 -11.23 54.06 55.24
CA THR A 283 -11.07 53.56 53.87
C THR A 283 -11.89 52.30 53.64
N ALA A 284 -12.44 52.16 52.44
CA ALA A 284 -13.06 50.91 51.99
C ALA A 284 -11.97 49.86 51.74
N ILE A 285 -12.26 48.62 52.12
CA ILE A 285 -11.36 47.47 52.12
C ILE A 285 -12.15 46.27 51.58
N ASN A 286 -11.55 45.53 50.66
CA ASN A 286 -12.06 44.25 50.16
C ASN A 286 -10.92 43.24 49.91
N ASN A 287 -9.68 43.56 50.30
CA ASN A 287 -8.54 42.65 50.21
C ASN A 287 -8.44 41.70 51.41
N GLY A 288 -9.57 41.20 51.93
CA GLY A 288 -9.62 40.42 53.17
C GLY A 288 -9.50 38.91 53.00
N LEU A 289 -9.49 38.40 51.76
CA LEU A 289 -9.29 36.98 51.48
C LEU A 289 -7.80 36.68 51.38
N ALA A 290 -7.30 35.72 52.16
CA ALA A 290 -5.93 35.22 52.04
C ALA A 290 -5.87 33.72 51.74
N ILE A 291 -4.73 33.26 51.24
CA ILE A 291 -4.38 31.83 51.16
C ILE A 291 -3.36 31.52 52.25
N ALA A 292 -3.58 30.46 53.04
CA ALA A 292 -2.64 30.07 54.08
C ALA A 292 -1.31 29.55 53.49
N TYR A 293 -0.20 29.75 54.20
CA TYR A 293 1.04 29.06 53.86
C TYR A 293 0.85 27.54 53.93
N GLY A 294 1.27 26.84 52.88
CA GLY A 294 1.10 25.42 52.66
C GLY A 294 -0.18 25.01 51.92
N ALA A 295 -1.13 25.92 51.67
CA ALA A 295 -2.32 25.66 50.86
C ALA A 295 -2.03 25.95 49.38
N LYS A 296 -2.45 25.06 48.48
CA LYS A 296 -2.27 25.20 47.04
C LYS A 296 -3.61 25.48 46.40
N ILE A 297 -3.69 26.50 45.55
CA ILE A 297 -4.88 26.85 44.78
C ILE A 297 -4.43 27.07 43.34
N GLU A 298 -5.04 26.35 42.41
CA GLU A 298 -4.56 26.26 41.03
C GLU A 298 -5.32 27.19 40.09
N ASN A 299 -6.58 27.51 40.35
CA ASN A 299 -7.45 28.13 39.36
C ASN A 299 -8.12 29.41 39.86
N ALA A 300 -8.37 30.35 38.93
CA ALA A 300 -9.10 31.58 39.22
C ALA A 300 -10.09 31.91 38.10
N VAL A 301 -11.29 32.31 38.49
CA VAL A 301 -12.30 32.88 37.60
C VAL A 301 -12.59 34.30 38.03
N GLY A 302 -12.41 35.26 37.13
CA GLY A 302 -12.76 36.66 37.29
C GLY A 302 -14.27 36.88 37.26
N SER A 303 -14.67 38.13 37.15
CA SER A 303 -16.01 38.66 37.22
C SER A 303 -16.52 39.04 35.81
N GLN A 304 -17.31 40.10 35.70
CA GLN A 304 -17.74 40.68 34.41
C GLN A 304 -17.11 42.07 34.16
N PHE A 305 -16.07 42.40 34.93
CA PHE A 305 -15.40 43.68 34.94
C PHE A 305 -13.91 43.46 34.70
N ASN A 306 -13.13 44.53 34.56
CA ASN A 306 -11.69 44.42 34.31
C ASN A 306 -10.94 43.91 35.55
N ASP A 307 -10.57 42.64 35.52
CA ASP A 307 -10.00 41.87 36.62
C ASP A 307 -8.49 41.70 36.50
N SER A 308 -7.87 41.33 37.62
CA SER A 308 -6.44 41.01 37.68
C SER A 308 -6.27 39.64 38.33
N LEU A 309 -5.86 38.65 37.55
CA LEU A 309 -5.60 37.28 37.99
C LEU A 309 -4.10 37.02 38.00
N THR A 310 -3.57 36.59 39.13
CA THR A 310 -2.16 36.23 39.30
C THR A 310 -2.11 34.80 39.81
N GLY A 311 -1.54 33.91 39.00
CA GLY A 311 -1.25 32.53 39.33
C GLY A 311 -0.05 32.39 40.26
N ASN A 312 0.48 31.19 40.34
CA ASN A 312 1.58 30.84 41.23
C ASN A 312 2.62 30.00 40.46
N ALA A 313 3.29 29.07 41.14
CA ALA A 313 4.32 28.22 40.52
C ALA A 313 3.78 26.84 40.10
N LEU A 314 2.46 26.68 40.09
CA LEU A 314 1.75 25.49 39.66
C LEU A 314 1.11 25.78 38.32
N ASN A 315 0.71 24.72 37.61
CA ASN A 315 -0.15 24.84 36.44
C ASN A 315 -1.50 25.45 36.84
N ASN A 316 -1.80 26.62 36.31
CA ASN A 316 -2.97 27.41 36.63
C ASN A 316 -3.97 27.46 35.47
N SER A 317 -5.26 27.54 35.81
CA SER A 317 -6.32 27.90 34.86
C SER A 317 -6.89 29.26 35.23
N LEU A 318 -6.67 30.26 34.38
CA LEU A 318 -7.08 31.64 34.57
C LEU A 318 -8.13 32.03 33.53
N ASP A 319 -9.33 32.32 34.00
CA ASP A 319 -10.45 32.80 33.18
C ASP A 319 -10.86 34.19 33.68
N GLY A 320 -10.55 35.25 32.94
CA GLY A 320 -10.93 36.62 33.29
C GLY A 320 -12.44 36.84 33.37
N GLY A 321 -13.21 36.00 32.67
CA GLY A 321 -14.60 36.28 32.36
C GLY A 321 -14.71 37.41 31.35
N ALA A 322 -15.84 38.11 31.37
CA ALA A 322 -16.00 39.28 30.52
C ALA A 322 -15.24 40.46 31.15
N GLY A 323 -14.55 41.26 30.37
CA GLY A 323 -13.81 42.38 30.96
C GLY A 323 -12.73 42.84 30.00
N ALA A 324 -11.79 43.64 30.47
CA ALA A 324 -10.50 43.75 29.81
C ALA A 324 -9.50 43.41 30.90
N ASP A 325 -9.16 42.14 30.96
CA ASP A 325 -8.57 41.50 32.13
C ASP A 325 -7.07 41.37 31.98
N THR A 326 -6.36 41.29 33.10
CA THR A 326 -4.94 40.96 33.12
C THR A 326 -4.74 39.63 33.81
N MET A 327 -4.18 38.67 33.09
CA MET A 327 -3.92 37.32 33.57
C MET A 327 -2.42 37.04 33.49
N ALA A 328 -1.81 36.68 34.62
CA ALA A 328 -0.41 36.29 34.70
C ALA A 328 -0.31 34.95 35.41
N GLY A 329 0.15 33.92 34.72
CA GLY A 329 0.20 32.51 35.16
C GLY A 329 1.34 32.30 36.14
N GLY A 330 2.58 32.51 35.70
CA GLY A 330 3.75 32.52 36.58
C GLY A 330 4.80 31.53 36.14
N ASP A 331 5.09 30.54 36.99
CA ASP A 331 5.86 29.36 36.60
C ASP A 331 4.87 28.19 36.45
N GLY A 332 5.15 27.23 35.58
CA GLY A 332 4.22 26.13 35.32
C GLY A 332 3.61 26.21 33.94
N SER A 333 2.77 25.23 33.60
CA SER A 333 2.05 25.16 32.32
C SER A 333 0.63 25.64 32.51
N ASP A 334 0.35 26.85 32.06
CA ASP A 334 -0.83 27.61 32.41
C ASP A 334 -1.84 27.69 31.25
N ILE A 335 -3.10 27.89 31.60
CA ILE A 335 -4.22 28.00 30.67
C ILE A 335 -4.91 29.35 30.88
N TYR A 336 -5.10 30.06 29.78
CA TYR A 336 -5.75 31.36 29.71
C TYR A 336 -7.01 31.29 28.86
N TYR A 337 -8.11 31.85 29.35
CA TYR A 337 -9.33 32.06 28.57
C TYR A 337 -9.46 33.54 28.23
N VAL A 338 -9.47 33.84 26.93
CA VAL A 338 -9.53 35.21 26.40
C VAL A 338 -10.84 35.40 25.65
N ASP A 339 -11.71 36.28 26.15
CA ASP A 339 -13.01 36.56 25.54
C ASP A 339 -13.16 38.02 25.09
N ASN A 340 -12.19 38.87 25.42
CA ASN A 340 -12.17 40.27 25.07
C ASN A 340 -10.84 40.66 24.45
N ILE A 341 -10.90 41.52 23.43
CA ILE A 341 -9.69 42.05 22.77
C ILE A 341 -8.83 42.94 23.69
N GLY A 342 -9.39 43.38 24.82
CA GLY A 342 -8.68 44.11 25.86
C GLY A 342 -7.94 43.23 26.86
N ASP A 343 -8.10 41.91 26.81
CA ASP A 343 -7.43 40.99 27.73
C ASP A 343 -5.93 40.93 27.44
N VAL A 344 -5.15 40.84 28.52
CA VAL A 344 -3.69 40.80 28.48
C VAL A 344 -3.23 39.54 29.21
N VAL A 345 -2.62 38.64 28.46
CA VAL A 345 -1.90 37.47 28.97
C VAL A 345 -0.43 37.84 29.15
N THR A 346 0.13 37.57 30.33
CA THR A 346 1.54 37.79 30.65
C THR A 346 2.16 36.51 31.18
N GLU A 347 3.05 35.91 30.40
CA GLU A 347 3.87 34.81 30.89
C GLU A 347 5.31 35.22 31.20
N THR A 348 5.79 34.73 32.34
CA THR A 348 7.14 35.06 32.84
C THR A 348 8.07 33.87 32.93
N SER A 349 7.53 32.64 32.94
CA SER A 349 8.36 31.45 32.84
C SER A 349 9.15 31.48 31.54
N THR A 350 10.42 31.09 31.60
CA THR A 350 11.25 30.84 30.41
C THR A 350 11.67 29.37 30.35
N SER A 351 10.98 28.51 31.10
CA SER A 351 11.24 27.08 31.16
C SER A 351 10.73 26.43 29.88
N LEU A 352 11.62 25.78 29.12
CA LEU A 352 11.23 25.02 27.92
C LEU A 352 10.47 23.72 28.25
N ALA A 353 10.31 23.38 29.54
CA ALA A 353 9.49 22.25 29.98
C ALA A 353 8.04 22.65 30.25
N ASP A 354 7.78 23.96 30.34
CA ASP A 354 6.48 24.52 30.57
C ASP A 354 5.82 24.76 29.20
N THR A 355 4.49 24.77 29.16
CA THR A 355 3.76 25.01 27.92
C THR A 355 2.46 25.71 28.27
N ASP A 356 2.22 26.85 27.64
CA ASP A 356 1.11 27.72 27.99
C ASP A 356 0.09 27.78 26.86
N TRP A 357 -1.19 27.75 27.23
CA TRP A 357 -2.32 27.71 26.30
C TRP A 357 -3.21 28.93 26.43
N VAL A 358 -3.56 29.53 25.29
CA VAL A 358 -4.63 30.51 25.17
C VAL A 358 -5.81 29.89 24.41
N PHE A 359 -6.97 29.85 25.05
CA PHE A 359 -8.25 29.59 24.39
C PHE A 359 -8.97 30.92 24.17
N SER A 360 -9.08 31.35 22.91
CA SER A 360 -9.63 32.67 22.59
C SER A 360 -10.95 32.59 21.81
N THR A 361 -11.91 33.44 22.15
CA THR A 361 -13.14 33.66 21.34
C THR A 361 -13.09 34.98 20.55
N VAL A 362 -11.92 35.63 20.54
CA VAL A 362 -11.61 36.84 19.75
C VAL A 362 -10.33 36.59 18.94
N SER A 363 -9.99 37.52 18.04
CA SER A 363 -8.67 37.46 17.39
C SER A 363 -7.59 37.79 18.42
N PHE A 364 -6.50 37.02 18.45
CA PHE A 364 -5.51 37.12 19.50
C PHE A 364 -4.09 36.91 18.97
N ALA A 365 -3.13 37.62 19.57
CA ALA A 365 -1.71 37.48 19.32
C ALA A 365 -1.02 37.03 20.61
N LEU A 366 -0.28 35.93 20.56
CA LEU A 366 0.43 35.39 21.71
C LEU A 366 1.50 36.38 22.20
N GLY A 367 1.54 36.60 23.51
CA GLY A 367 2.64 37.29 24.17
C GLY A 367 3.91 36.43 24.18
N ALA A 368 5.03 36.99 24.66
CA ALA A 368 6.24 36.19 24.86
C ALA A 368 6.00 35.03 25.84
N ASN A 369 6.71 33.91 25.64
CA ASN A 369 6.62 32.71 26.49
C ASN A 369 5.25 32.02 26.49
N VAL A 370 4.44 32.20 25.45
CA VAL A 370 3.19 31.44 25.29
C VAL A 370 3.24 30.67 23.98
N GLU A 371 3.07 29.36 24.04
CA GLU A 371 3.31 28.49 22.88
C GLU A 371 2.04 28.26 22.07
N ASN A 372 0.88 28.10 22.72
CA ASN A 372 -0.28 27.52 22.06
C ASN A 372 -1.49 28.47 22.04
N LEU A 373 -2.11 28.61 20.87
CA LEU A 373 -3.35 29.36 20.66
C LEU A 373 -4.41 28.45 20.02
N THR A 374 -5.59 28.40 20.63
CA THR A 374 -6.79 27.82 20.02
C THR A 374 -7.88 28.87 19.90
N LEU A 375 -8.34 29.12 18.68
CA LEU A 375 -9.49 29.96 18.39
C LEU A 375 -10.78 29.12 18.54
N ASN A 376 -11.74 29.65 19.28
CA ASN A 376 -13.04 29.06 19.54
C ASN A 376 -14.14 29.85 18.84
N GLY A 377 -15.30 29.22 18.65
CA GLY A 377 -16.44 29.82 17.96
C GLY A 377 -16.47 29.54 16.47
N ALA A 378 -17.20 30.35 15.71
CA ALA A 378 -17.39 30.18 14.27
C ALA A 378 -17.23 31.49 13.48
N ASP A 379 -16.81 32.56 14.16
CA ASP A 379 -16.49 33.84 13.51
C ASP A 379 -15.13 33.76 12.81
N ASN A 380 -14.89 34.61 11.82
CA ASN A 380 -13.61 34.73 11.12
C ASN A 380 -12.58 35.42 12.03
N LEU A 381 -11.96 34.64 12.91
CA LEU A 381 -10.96 35.09 13.87
C LEU A 381 -9.55 34.88 13.33
N ASN A 382 -8.60 35.70 13.79
CA ASN A 382 -7.20 35.59 13.40
C ASN A 382 -6.33 35.26 14.61
N GLY A 383 -5.31 34.44 14.39
CA GLY A 383 -4.32 34.02 15.38
C GLY A 383 -2.92 34.46 14.96
N THR A 384 -2.14 34.96 15.90
CA THR A 384 -0.72 35.29 15.65
C THR A 384 0.14 34.70 16.75
N GLY A 385 1.17 33.94 16.37
CA GLY A 385 2.21 33.41 17.25
C GLY A 385 3.22 34.47 17.67
N ASN A 386 4.40 34.03 18.10
CA ASN A 386 5.50 34.84 18.60
C ASN A 386 6.85 34.33 18.05
N GLU A 387 7.95 34.44 18.80
CA GLU A 387 9.29 33.97 18.38
C GLU A 387 9.58 32.51 18.77
N LEU A 388 8.60 31.80 19.32
CA LEU A 388 8.71 30.41 19.77
C LEU A 388 8.09 29.45 18.75
N ASN A 389 8.31 28.16 18.96
CA ASN A 389 7.57 27.14 18.22
C ASN A 389 6.12 27.12 18.73
N ASN A 390 5.21 27.67 17.94
CA ASN A 390 3.80 27.81 18.31
C ASN A 390 2.92 26.70 17.75
N VAL A 391 1.85 26.37 18.48
CA VAL A 391 0.72 25.60 17.93
C VAL A 391 -0.46 26.54 17.78
N LEU A 392 -0.80 26.88 16.54
CA LEU A 392 -1.92 27.75 16.19
C LEU A 392 -3.05 26.92 15.59
N THR A 393 -4.17 26.86 16.30
CA THR A 393 -5.36 26.13 15.87
C THR A 393 -6.53 27.08 15.65
N GLY A 394 -7.05 27.09 14.43
CA GLY A 394 -8.22 27.84 14.00
C GLY A 394 -9.55 27.27 14.52
N ASN A 395 -10.63 27.89 14.06
CA ASN A 395 -12.00 27.55 14.36
C ASN A 395 -12.74 27.07 13.09
N THR A 396 -14.05 27.29 12.94
CA THR A 396 -14.77 26.87 11.72
C THR A 396 -15.03 28.00 10.72
N GLY A 397 -14.52 29.19 10.99
CA GLY A 397 -14.61 30.36 10.10
C GLY A 397 -13.30 30.54 9.33
N ASP A 398 -13.29 31.47 8.37
CA ASP A 398 -12.07 31.75 7.58
C ASP A 398 -11.06 32.50 8.45
N ASN A 399 -9.98 31.84 8.84
CA ASN A 399 -8.96 32.35 9.75
C ASN A 399 -7.71 32.81 9.00
N VAL A 400 -7.02 33.82 9.55
CA VAL A 400 -5.62 34.09 9.23
C VAL A 400 -4.77 33.68 10.43
N LEU A 401 -3.93 32.66 10.24
CA LEU A 401 -2.97 32.19 11.23
C LEU A 401 -1.56 32.61 10.79
N THR A 402 -0.82 33.29 11.67
CA THR A 402 0.55 33.75 11.41
C THR A 402 1.48 33.25 12.49
N GLY A 403 2.40 32.34 12.18
CA GLY A 403 3.38 31.75 13.11
C GLY A 403 4.41 32.77 13.61
N ASN A 404 5.02 33.49 12.67
CA ASN A 404 6.17 34.40 12.80
C ASN A 404 7.52 33.70 12.79
N ALA A 405 8.14 33.42 13.94
CA ALA A 405 9.45 32.78 13.95
C ALA A 405 9.41 31.59 14.89
N GLY A 406 10.06 30.50 14.51
CA GLY A 406 9.93 29.24 15.23
C GLY A 406 9.52 28.13 14.27
N ASN A 407 9.48 26.90 14.77
CA ASN A 407 8.93 25.78 14.02
C ASN A 407 7.46 25.64 14.43
N ASP A 408 6.58 26.28 13.68
CA ASP A 408 5.18 26.44 14.02
C ASP A 408 4.31 25.32 13.44
N PHE A 409 3.23 25.01 14.14
CA PHE A 409 2.17 24.11 13.66
C PHE A 409 0.90 24.94 13.46
N LEU A 410 0.42 25.01 12.22
CA LEU A 410 -0.75 25.79 11.83
C LEU A 410 -1.84 24.84 11.30
N ASP A 411 -3.00 24.85 11.96
CA ASP A 411 -4.19 24.11 11.55
C ASP A 411 -5.39 25.06 11.52
N GLY A 412 -5.83 25.46 10.32
CA GLY A 412 -7.01 26.30 10.13
C GLY A 412 -8.33 25.60 10.52
N LYS A 413 -8.33 24.26 10.55
CA LYS A 413 -9.51 23.40 10.53
C LYS A 413 -10.40 23.72 9.32
N ALA A 414 -11.71 23.83 9.53
CA ALA A 414 -12.65 24.07 8.46
C ALA A 414 -12.75 25.58 8.20
N GLY A 415 -12.63 25.99 6.95
CA GLY A 415 -12.69 27.39 6.56
C GLY A 415 -11.97 27.53 5.23
N ALA A 416 -11.95 28.72 4.64
CA ALA A 416 -10.95 29.04 3.63
C ALA A 416 -9.84 29.83 4.32
N ASP A 417 -8.86 29.12 4.87
CA ASP A 417 -7.90 29.69 5.81
C ASP A 417 -6.64 30.21 5.13
N THR A 418 -6.01 31.23 5.70
CA THR A 418 -4.66 31.67 5.29
C THR A 418 -3.68 31.34 6.41
N MET A 419 -2.75 30.43 6.14
CA MET A 419 -1.72 30.00 7.08
C MET A 419 -0.36 30.54 6.62
N ILE A 420 0.26 31.36 7.46
CA ILE A 420 1.55 32.02 7.20
C ILE A 420 2.52 31.53 8.26
N GLY A 421 3.50 30.69 7.91
CA GLY A 421 4.46 30.13 8.87
C GLY A 421 5.43 31.19 9.34
N GLY A 422 6.46 31.48 8.55
CA GLY A 422 7.32 32.64 8.77
C GLY A 422 8.80 32.31 8.63
N ASP A 423 9.59 32.39 9.69
CA ASP A 423 10.98 31.93 9.76
C ASP A 423 11.02 30.63 10.58
N GLY A 424 11.72 29.59 10.13
CA GLY A 424 11.76 28.29 10.81
C GLY A 424 11.08 27.19 9.99
N SER A 425 11.03 25.97 10.52
CA SER A 425 10.46 24.80 9.82
C SER A 425 9.03 24.55 10.28
N ASP A 426 8.08 24.99 9.47
CA ASP A 426 6.67 25.05 9.78
C ASP A 426 5.90 23.84 9.24
N THR A 427 4.79 23.51 9.89
CA THR A 427 3.87 22.45 9.48
C THR A 427 2.46 23.01 9.33
N TYR A 428 1.88 22.79 8.16
CA TYR A 428 0.57 23.28 7.75
C TYR A 428 -0.40 22.13 7.57
N TYR A 429 -1.60 22.26 8.12
CA TYR A 429 -2.68 21.29 7.94
C TYR A 429 -3.73 21.85 6.97
N VAL A 430 -3.86 21.24 5.79
CA VAL A 430 -4.72 21.71 4.70
C VAL A 430 -5.83 20.69 4.45
N ASP A 431 -7.07 21.06 4.75
CA ASP A 431 -8.24 20.19 4.56
C ASP A 431 -9.33 20.78 3.66
N ASN A 432 -9.20 22.07 3.29
CA ASN A 432 -10.14 22.78 2.44
C ASN A 432 -9.45 23.33 1.18
N ILE A 433 -10.12 23.25 0.03
CA ILE A 433 -9.60 23.78 -1.24
C ILE A 433 -9.48 25.32 -1.25
N GLY A 434 -10.12 25.99 -0.29
CA GLY A 434 -9.99 27.42 -0.05
C GLY A 434 -8.74 27.81 0.74
N ASP A 435 -8.01 26.86 1.32
CA ASP A 435 -6.84 27.14 2.15
C ASP A 435 -5.67 27.66 1.32
N LEU A 436 -4.95 28.62 1.88
CA LEU A 436 -3.76 29.24 1.31
C LEU A 436 -2.61 29.16 2.30
N VAL A 437 -1.59 28.37 1.98
CA VAL A 437 -0.32 28.36 2.70
C VAL A 437 0.63 29.39 2.09
N ILE A 438 1.25 30.20 2.94
CA ILE A 438 2.26 31.19 2.56
C ILE A 438 3.51 30.96 3.41
N GLU A 439 4.56 30.47 2.77
CA GLU A 439 5.89 30.39 3.38
C GLU A 439 6.75 31.59 2.94
N THR A 440 7.28 32.31 3.92
CA THR A 440 8.08 33.51 3.71
C THR A 440 9.58 33.31 3.95
N SER A 441 9.96 32.25 4.67
CA SER A 441 11.36 31.87 4.83
C SER A 441 11.97 31.58 3.47
N THR A 442 13.23 31.97 3.32
CA THR A 442 14.06 31.62 2.14
C THR A 442 15.31 30.87 2.55
N SER A 443 15.34 30.43 3.81
CA SER A 443 16.44 29.69 4.40
C SER A 443 16.41 28.26 3.88
N PRO A 444 17.50 27.75 3.27
CA PRO A 444 17.52 26.39 2.73
C PRO A 444 17.63 25.30 3.81
N THR A 445 17.72 25.66 5.09
CA THR A 445 17.72 24.71 6.21
C THR A 445 16.35 24.51 6.83
N ASP A 446 15.43 25.40 6.49
CA ASP A 446 14.06 25.36 6.97
C ASP A 446 13.34 24.35 6.06
N LEU A 447 12.64 23.40 6.67
CA LEU A 447 12.00 22.29 5.97
C LEU A 447 10.51 22.33 6.24
N ASP A 448 9.80 23.08 5.41
CA ASP A 448 8.40 23.35 5.58
C ASP A 448 7.56 22.20 5.02
N ARG A 449 6.43 21.92 5.69
CA ARG A 449 5.61 20.75 5.39
C ARG A 449 4.14 21.06 5.29
N VAL A 450 3.53 20.66 4.19
CA VAL A 450 2.08 20.63 4.03
C VAL A 450 1.57 19.21 4.25
N TYR A 451 0.71 19.05 5.25
CA TYR A 451 -0.08 17.85 5.50
C TYR A 451 -1.49 18.06 4.94
N THR A 452 -1.88 17.30 3.91
CA THR A 452 -3.11 17.60 3.14
C THR A 452 -4.04 16.40 2.95
N PHE A 453 -5.35 16.68 2.89
CA PHE A 453 -6.42 15.71 2.60
C PHE A 453 -7.06 15.90 1.22
N ILE A 454 -6.50 16.80 0.42
CA ILE A 454 -6.99 17.19 -0.90
C ILE A 454 -5.83 17.22 -1.90
N ASP A 455 -6.15 17.39 -3.18
CA ASP A 455 -5.14 17.73 -4.19
C ASP A 455 -4.43 19.03 -3.80
N TYR A 456 -3.10 19.04 -3.82
CA TYR A 456 -2.34 20.21 -3.39
C TYR A 456 -1.09 20.46 -4.24
N THR A 457 -0.84 21.75 -4.51
CA THR A 457 0.35 22.22 -5.21
C THR A 457 1.16 23.10 -4.26
N LEU A 458 2.42 22.75 -4.04
CA LEU A 458 3.32 23.53 -3.18
C LEU A 458 3.53 24.94 -3.76
N GLY A 459 3.32 25.95 -2.90
CA GLY A 459 3.77 27.31 -3.13
C GLY A 459 5.30 27.42 -3.08
N ALA A 460 5.83 28.63 -3.27
CA ALA A 460 7.27 28.87 -3.14
C ALA A 460 7.76 28.60 -1.70
N ASN A 461 9.01 28.15 -1.57
CA ASN A 461 9.68 27.86 -0.29
C ASN A 461 9.02 26.75 0.55
N LEU A 462 8.20 25.89 -0.05
CA LEU A 462 7.69 24.71 0.62
C LEU A 462 8.41 23.49 0.05
N GLU A 463 8.98 22.65 0.91
CA GLU A 463 9.79 21.50 0.48
C GLU A 463 9.04 20.18 0.59
N ASN A 464 8.14 20.02 1.56
CA ASN A 464 7.54 18.73 1.86
C ASN A 464 6.02 18.74 1.70
N ILE A 465 5.49 17.69 1.07
CA ILE A 465 4.05 17.41 1.05
C ILE A 465 3.79 15.98 1.53
N LEU A 466 2.81 15.82 2.41
CA LEU A 466 2.32 14.55 2.91
C LEU A 466 0.82 14.44 2.62
N LEU A 467 0.48 13.58 1.66
CA LEU A 467 -0.89 13.25 1.28
C LEU A 467 -1.49 12.31 2.33
N SER A 468 -2.70 12.62 2.79
CA SER A 468 -3.36 11.94 3.91
C SER A 468 -4.74 11.39 3.55
N GLY A 469 -5.29 10.54 4.41
CA GLY A 469 -6.56 9.87 4.16
C GLY A 469 -6.43 8.68 3.19
N ASN A 470 -7.55 8.25 2.63
CA ASN A 470 -7.63 7.09 1.72
C ASN A 470 -8.15 7.47 0.32
N GLY A 471 -8.16 8.76 0.00
CA GLY A 471 -8.64 9.27 -1.29
C GLY A 471 -7.52 9.25 -2.33
N ASN A 472 -7.89 9.18 -3.61
CA ASN A 472 -6.98 9.40 -4.72
C ASN A 472 -6.71 10.90 -4.84
N ILE A 473 -5.72 11.39 -4.09
CA ILE A 473 -5.32 12.80 -4.07
C ILE A 473 -3.93 12.96 -4.69
N ASN A 474 -3.67 14.13 -5.26
CA ASN A 474 -2.48 14.38 -6.07
C ASN A 474 -1.58 15.42 -5.42
N GLY A 475 -0.27 15.22 -5.57
CA GLY A 475 0.76 16.14 -5.08
C GLY A 475 1.50 16.77 -6.25
N THR A 476 1.61 18.09 -6.25
CA THR A 476 2.47 18.82 -7.19
C THR A 476 3.48 19.65 -6.41
N GLY A 477 4.76 19.51 -6.77
CA GLY A 477 5.86 20.29 -6.23
C GLY A 477 5.95 21.71 -6.79
N ASN A 478 7.12 22.30 -6.66
CA ASN A 478 7.53 23.62 -7.14
C ASN A 478 8.92 23.53 -7.79
N GLU A 479 9.61 24.64 -8.06
CA GLU A 479 10.92 24.61 -8.75
C GLU A 479 12.12 24.22 -7.84
N GLN A 480 11.86 23.79 -6.59
CA GLN A 480 12.87 23.41 -5.60
C GLN A 480 12.85 21.90 -5.39
N ASN A 481 13.87 21.36 -4.70
CA ASN A 481 13.89 19.94 -4.37
C ASN A 481 12.79 19.63 -3.35
N ASN A 482 11.75 18.94 -3.80
CA ASN A 482 10.62 18.56 -2.97
C ASN A 482 10.69 17.10 -2.52
N ARG A 483 10.12 16.83 -1.35
CA ARG A 483 9.83 15.49 -0.87
C ARG A 483 8.32 15.31 -0.78
N MET A 484 7.79 14.43 -1.61
CA MET A 484 6.37 14.13 -1.71
C MET A 484 6.12 12.71 -1.21
N THR A 485 5.18 12.56 -0.29
CA THR A 485 4.78 11.25 0.26
C THR A 485 3.28 11.06 0.12
N GLY A 486 2.89 9.97 -0.54
CA GLY A 486 1.53 9.58 -0.85
C GLY A 486 0.78 8.91 0.28
N ASN A 487 -0.48 8.61 0.01
CA ASN A 487 -1.33 7.83 0.88
C ASN A 487 -1.50 6.40 0.32
N ALA A 488 -2.59 5.71 0.63
CA ALA A 488 -2.87 4.37 0.11
C ALA A 488 -3.81 4.38 -1.12
N GLY A 489 -4.11 5.55 -1.67
CA GLY A 489 -4.90 5.72 -2.88
C GLY A 489 -4.00 6.02 -4.08
N ASN A 490 -4.56 5.92 -5.28
CA ASN A 490 -3.83 6.18 -6.52
C ASN A 490 -3.52 7.68 -6.63
N ASN A 491 -2.26 8.05 -6.45
CA ASN A 491 -1.75 9.41 -6.41
C ASN A 491 -1.03 9.76 -7.73
N VAL A 492 -1.16 11.00 -8.16
CA VAL A 492 -0.32 11.59 -9.21
C VAL A 492 0.68 12.54 -8.56
N PHE A 493 1.96 12.31 -8.83
CA PHE A 493 3.09 13.12 -8.39
C PHE A 493 3.76 13.82 -9.57
N ASP A 494 3.87 15.14 -9.47
CA ASP A 494 4.62 15.97 -10.42
C ASP A 494 5.50 16.93 -9.62
N GLY A 495 6.80 16.61 -9.52
CA GLY A 495 7.77 17.39 -8.76
C GLY A 495 7.99 18.79 -9.33
N LYS A 496 7.71 19.00 -10.63
CA LYS A 496 8.24 20.12 -11.43
C LYS A 496 9.77 20.07 -11.45
N GLY A 497 10.43 21.22 -11.57
CA GLY A 497 11.89 21.24 -11.56
C GLY A 497 12.44 21.06 -10.15
N GLY A 498 13.67 20.58 -10.03
CA GLY A 498 14.24 20.24 -8.71
C GLY A 498 14.84 18.84 -8.80
N ALA A 499 15.44 18.35 -7.73
CA ALA A 499 15.77 16.93 -7.60
C ALA A 499 14.86 16.34 -6.52
N ASP A 500 13.76 15.73 -6.95
CA ASP A 500 12.63 15.43 -6.08
C ASP A 500 12.64 13.99 -5.57
N VAL A 501 11.98 13.76 -4.44
CA VAL A 501 11.75 12.43 -3.89
C VAL A 501 10.24 12.19 -3.82
N MET A 502 9.74 11.31 -4.67
CA MET A 502 8.32 10.97 -4.79
C MET A 502 8.09 9.55 -4.27
N ILE A 503 7.26 9.43 -3.23
CA ILE A 503 7.00 8.17 -2.54
C ILE A 503 5.51 7.88 -2.62
N GLY A 504 5.09 6.85 -3.36
CA GLY A 504 3.68 6.49 -3.57
C GLY A 504 3.02 5.87 -2.36
N ASN A 505 3.72 4.87 -1.80
CA ASN A 505 3.25 3.97 -0.77
C ASN A 505 2.39 2.84 -1.33
N GLY A 506 1.07 3.02 -1.45
CA GLY A 506 0.20 1.97 -1.99
C GLY A 506 -0.91 2.54 -2.84
N GLY A 507 -1.49 1.72 -3.69
CA GLY A 507 -2.30 2.20 -4.81
C GLY A 507 -1.48 2.13 -6.10
N SER A 508 -2.13 2.45 -7.23
CA SER A 508 -1.47 2.55 -8.55
C SER A 508 -1.14 4.01 -8.84
N ASP A 509 0.12 4.36 -8.68
CA ASP A 509 0.59 5.74 -8.67
C ASP A 509 1.20 6.15 -10.00
N THR A 510 1.22 7.46 -10.26
CA THR A 510 1.79 8.04 -11.49
C THR A 510 2.79 9.13 -11.15
N TYR A 511 3.99 9.02 -11.70
CA TYR A 511 5.12 9.91 -11.46
C TYR A 511 5.53 10.64 -12.73
N TYR A 512 5.75 11.95 -12.62
CA TYR A 512 6.41 12.74 -13.66
C TYR A 512 7.84 13.02 -13.24
N VAL A 513 8.79 12.53 -14.03
CA VAL A 513 10.22 12.70 -13.82
C VAL A 513 10.77 13.62 -14.92
N ASP A 514 11.28 14.79 -14.52
CA ASP A 514 11.82 15.77 -15.46
C ASP A 514 13.27 16.18 -15.15
N ASN A 515 13.80 15.73 -14.01
CA ASN A 515 15.18 15.92 -13.61
C ASN A 515 15.88 14.59 -13.35
N ALA A 516 17.14 14.47 -13.76
CA ALA A 516 17.95 13.28 -13.50
C ALA A 516 18.24 13.03 -12.00
N GLY A 517 17.95 14.01 -11.13
CA GLY A 517 18.04 13.89 -9.69
C GLY A 517 16.77 13.34 -9.02
N ASP A 518 15.66 13.20 -9.76
CA ASP A 518 14.39 12.71 -9.23
C ASP A 518 14.48 11.24 -8.83
N GLN A 519 13.79 10.90 -7.75
CA GLN A 519 13.73 9.56 -7.19
C GLN A 519 12.27 9.16 -6.97
N VAL A 520 11.86 8.10 -7.65
CA VAL A 520 10.59 7.40 -7.36
C VAL A 520 10.88 6.26 -6.40
N ILE A 521 10.06 6.13 -5.35
CA ILE A 521 10.18 5.08 -4.34
C ILE A 521 8.80 4.47 -4.11
N GLU A 522 8.67 3.18 -4.41
CA GLU A 522 7.49 2.38 -4.08
C GLU A 522 7.77 1.39 -2.96
N LEU A 523 6.94 1.44 -1.91
CA LEU A 523 7.12 0.65 -0.69
C LEU A 523 6.24 -0.60 -0.63
N GLU A 524 5.05 -0.59 -1.26
CA GLU A 524 4.23 -1.79 -1.42
C GLU A 524 4.65 -2.57 -2.68
N ALA A 525 4.46 -3.89 -2.66
CA ALA A 525 4.74 -4.79 -3.77
C ALA A 525 3.47 -5.55 -4.18
N SER A 526 2.34 -4.83 -4.22
CA SER A 526 1.04 -5.38 -4.54
C SER A 526 0.96 -5.71 -6.03
N LEU A 527 0.80 -6.99 -6.37
CA LEU A 527 0.75 -7.44 -7.78
C LEU A 527 -0.49 -6.98 -8.56
N THR A 528 -1.45 -6.30 -7.91
CA THR A 528 -2.63 -5.73 -8.57
C THR A 528 -2.50 -4.26 -8.86
N ASP A 529 -1.58 -3.60 -8.18
CA ASP A 529 -1.30 -2.19 -8.38
C ASP A 529 -0.24 -2.05 -9.47
N VAL A 530 -0.36 -0.99 -10.28
CA VAL A 530 0.49 -0.78 -11.45
C VAL A 530 0.96 0.66 -11.45
N ASP A 531 2.25 0.83 -11.18
CA ASP A 531 2.86 2.15 -11.04
C ASP A 531 3.50 2.60 -12.35
N GLN A 532 3.33 3.88 -12.66
CA GLN A 532 3.69 4.44 -13.96
C GLN A 532 4.61 5.66 -13.82
N VAL A 533 5.72 5.64 -14.56
CA VAL A 533 6.62 6.80 -14.70
C VAL A 533 6.51 7.38 -16.10
N PHE A 534 6.23 8.68 -16.18
CA PHE A 534 6.44 9.51 -17.37
C PHE A 534 7.75 10.27 -17.20
N SER A 535 8.76 9.92 -18.01
CA SER A 535 10.07 10.58 -17.93
C SER A 535 10.35 11.46 -19.14
N SER A 536 10.90 12.65 -18.93
CA SER A 536 11.47 13.50 -19.99
C SER A 536 13.01 13.49 -20.01
N VAL A 537 13.62 12.63 -19.19
CA VAL A 537 15.07 12.36 -19.10
C VAL A 537 15.34 10.85 -19.18
N ASP A 538 16.62 10.46 -19.24
CA ASP A 538 17.01 9.05 -19.09
C ASP A 538 16.53 8.53 -17.72
N TYR A 539 15.93 7.34 -17.68
CA TYR A 539 15.35 6.83 -16.44
C TYR A 539 15.47 5.31 -16.28
N THR A 540 15.72 4.88 -15.05
CA THR A 540 15.71 3.48 -14.62
C THR A 540 14.61 3.30 -13.59
N LEU A 541 13.68 2.38 -13.83
CA LEU A 541 12.58 2.10 -12.89
C LEU A 541 13.14 1.61 -11.55
N ALA A 542 12.61 2.17 -10.46
CA ALA A 542 12.84 1.67 -9.12
C ALA A 542 12.16 0.29 -8.95
N THR A 543 12.51 -0.45 -7.90
CA THR A 543 11.78 -1.67 -7.54
C THR A 543 10.29 -1.39 -7.33
N ASN A 544 9.42 -2.35 -7.65
CA ASN A 544 7.95 -2.23 -7.53
C ASN A 544 7.33 -1.18 -8.46
N VAL A 545 7.99 -0.81 -9.56
CA VAL A 545 7.40 0.05 -10.58
C VAL A 545 7.35 -0.70 -11.90
N GLU A 546 6.18 -0.80 -12.53
CA GLU A 546 5.98 -1.67 -13.69
C GLU A 546 6.18 -0.91 -15.01
N ASN A 547 5.74 0.34 -15.11
CA ASN A 547 5.61 1.00 -16.41
C ASN A 547 6.50 2.24 -16.54
N LEU A 548 7.22 2.33 -17.65
CA LEU A 548 7.98 3.53 -18.06
C LEU A 548 7.49 4.01 -19.42
N THR A 549 7.19 5.29 -19.52
CA THR A 549 6.96 5.99 -20.79
C THR A 549 7.91 7.17 -20.90
N LEU A 550 8.80 7.11 -21.89
CA LEU A 550 9.64 8.25 -22.27
C LEU A 550 8.80 9.26 -23.06
N THR A 551 9.02 10.54 -22.79
CA THR A 551 8.28 11.66 -23.40
C THR A 551 9.22 12.57 -24.19
N GLY A 552 8.64 13.42 -25.04
CA GLY A 552 9.40 14.33 -25.90
C GLY A 552 9.95 13.66 -27.17
N SER A 553 11.04 14.21 -27.71
CA SER A 553 11.68 13.76 -28.97
C SER A 553 13.21 13.67 -28.85
N ALA A 554 13.73 13.73 -27.63
CA ALA A 554 15.15 13.54 -27.38
C ALA A 554 15.48 12.04 -27.39
N ASN A 555 16.72 11.70 -27.75
CA ASN A 555 17.23 10.33 -27.67
C ASN A 555 17.45 9.94 -26.20
N LEU A 556 16.39 9.50 -25.55
CA LEU A 556 16.37 9.10 -24.14
C LEU A 556 16.50 7.58 -24.00
N ASN A 557 17.00 7.11 -22.87
CA ASN A 557 17.13 5.69 -22.57
C ASN A 557 16.24 5.32 -21.38
N GLY A 558 15.61 4.14 -21.48
CA GLY A 558 14.73 3.58 -20.46
C GLY A 558 15.25 2.24 -19.99
N THR A 559 15.27 2.00 -18.69
CA THR A 559 15.66 0.71 -18.11
C THR A 559 14.57 0.25 -17.14
N GLY A 560 14.11 -1.00 -17.29
CA GLY A 560 13.20 -1.68 -16.37
C GLY A 560 13.88 -2.16 -15.10
N ASN A 561 13.25 -3.09 -14.39
CA ASN A 561 13.70 -3.72 -13.15
C ASN A 561 13.55 -5.25 -13.25
N GLU A 562 13.29 -5.96 -12.15
CA GLU A 562 13.13 -7.43 -12.14
C GLU A 562 11.67 -7.90 -12.33
N LEU A 563 10.74 -6.97 -12.60
CA LEU A 563 9.32 -7.23 -12.82
C LEU A 563 9.00 -7.32 -14.30
N ASN A 564 7.77 -7.73 -14.62
CA ASN A 564 7.25 -7.63 -15.98
C ASN A 564 6.96 -6.15 -16.29
N ASN A 565 7.87 -5.49 -17.01
CA ASN A 565 7.78 -4.07 -17.30
C ASN A 565 7.10 -3.78 -18.64
N VAL A 566 6.43 -2.63 -18.71
CA VAL A 566 6.04 -2.02 -20.00
C VAL A 566 6.92 -0.81 -20.23
N LEU A 567 7.84 -0.93 -21.17
CA LEU A 567 8.77 0.13 -21.55
C LEU A 567 8.36 0.72 -22.90
N THR A 568 7.97 1.98 -22.89
CA THR A 568 7.57 2.71 -24.10
C THR A 568 8.51 3.89 -24.35
N GLY A 569 9.13 3.91 -25.52
CA GLY A 569 9.98 4.98 -26.02
C GLY A 569 9.21 6.25 -26.43
N ASN A 570 9.96 7.18 -27.02
CA ASN A 570 9.48 8.46 -27.55
C ASN A 570 9.80 8.56 -29.05
N ASP A 571 9.75 9.75 -29.65
CA ASP A 571 10.03 9.91 -31.10
C ASP A 571 11.54 9.95 -31.45
N GLY A 572 12.41 9.79 -30.45
CA GLY A 572 13.87 9.78 -30.60
C GLY A 572 14.43 8.37 -30.69
N ASN A 573 15.73 8.24 -30.95
CA ASN A 573 16.39 6.93 -30.92
C ASN A 573 16.64 6.52 -29.46
N ASN A 574 15.88 5.56 -28.95
CA ASN A 574 15.92 5.08 -27.59
C ASN A 574 16.73 3.79 -27.44
N VAL A 575 17.35 3.61 -26.27
CA VAL A 575 17.76 2.29 -25.79
C VAL A 575 16.81 1.89 -24.66
N LEU A 576 16.03 0.84 -24.87
CA LEU A 576 15.13 0.25 -23.89
C LEU A 576 15.73 -1.07 -23.39
N THR A 577 15.90 -1.23 -22.09
CA THR A 577 16.45 -2.44 -21.47
C THR A 577 15.48 -2.98 -20.42
N GLY A 578 14.89 -4.16 -20.63
CA GLY A 578 13.93 -4.81 -19.73
C GLY A 578 14.57 -5.30 -18.42
N ASN A 579 15.65 -6.08 -18.56
CA ASN A 579 16.37 -6.83 -17.54
C ASN A 579 15.80 -8.21 -17.25
N ALA A 580 14.94 -8.37 -16.25
CA ALA A 580 14.37 -9.67 -15.91
C ALA A 580 12.86 -9.53 -15.76
N GLY A 581 12.11 -10.54 -16.17
CA GLY A 581 10.65 -10.44 -16.24
C GLY A 581 10.17 -10.67 -17.66
N ASN A 582 8.86 -10.72 -17.85
CA ASN A 582 8.26 -10.79 -19.18
C ASN A 582 7.91 -9.37 -19.62
N ASP A 583 8.85 -8.72 -20.30
CA ASP A 583 8.79 -7.31 -20.62
C ASP A 583 8.11 -7.05 -21.96
N PHE A 584 7.46 -5.89 -22.06
CA PHE A 584 6.95 -5.34 -23.31
C PHE A 584 7.75 -4.09 -23.68
N LEU A 585 8.47 -4.14 -24.80
CA LEU A 585 9.32 -3.05 -25.27
C LEU A 585 8.77 -2.50 -26.58
N ASP A 586 8.46 -1.21 -26.60
CA ASP A 586 8.02 -0.46 -27.78
C ASP A 586 8.83 0.83 -27.91
N GLY A 587 9.78 0.85 -28.85
CA GLY A 587 10.59 2.04 -29.15
C GLY A 587 9.78 3.22 -29.70
N LYS A 588 8.60 2.94 -30.27
CA LYS A 588 7.85 3.85 -31.16
C LYS A 588 8.68 4.26 -32.38
N ALA A 589 8.62 5.54 -32.75
CA ALA A 589 9.33 6.05 -33.91
C ALA A 589 10.77 6.35 -33.51
N GLY A 590 11.72 5.71 -34.18
CA GLY A 590 13.13 5.92 -33.89
C GLY A 590 13.95 4.87 -34.65
N ALA A 591 15.26 4.89 -34.47
CA ALA A 591 16.06 3.70 -34.73
C ALA A 591 16.50 3.19 -33.37
N ASP A 592 15.71 2.28 -32.81
CA ASP A 592 15.75 1.96 -31.38
C ASP A 592 16.52 0.67 -31.11
N ILE A 593 17.07 0.56 -29.90
CA ILE A 593 17.67 -0.68 -29.41
C ILE A 593 16.80 -1.19 -28.27
N MET A 594 16.19 -2.36 -28.46
CA MET A 594 15.36 -3.01 -27.44
C MET A 594 16.07 -4.27 -26.96
N ILE A 595 16.39 -4.30 -25.66
CA ILE A 595 17.11 -5.39 -24.98
C ILE A 595 16.16 -5.96 -23.94
N GLY A 596 15.66 -7.20 -24.11
CA GLY A 596 14.72 -7.82 -23.18
C GLY A 596 15.42 -8.31 -21.93
N GLY A 597 16.04 -9.49 -21.99
CA GLY A 597 16.85 -10.02 -20.91
C GLY A 597 16.40 -11.41 -20.47
N ASP A 598 16.26 -11.67 -19.17
CA ASP A 598 15.74 -12.95 -18.69
C ASP A 598 14.20 -12.90 -18.66
N GLY A 599 13.51 -13.94 -19.13
CA GLY A 599 12.05 -13.99 -19.20
C GLY A 599 11.53 -13.98 -20.64
N SER A 600 10.21 -14.00 -20.81
CA SER A 600 9.56 -14.06 -22.14
C SER A 600 9.10 -12.68 -22.57
N ASP A 601 9.91 -12.04 -23.40
CA ASP A 601 9.78 -10.65 -23.78
C ASP A 601 9.01 -10.48 -25.09
N THR A 602 8.38 -9.32 -25.25
CA THR A 602 7.69 -8.93 -26.48
C THR A 602 8.21 -7.59 -26.97
N TYR A 603 8.69 -7.60 -28.22
CA TYR A 603 9.29 -6.46 -28.89
C TYR A 603 8.38 -5.94 -29.99
N TYR A 604 8.12 -4.63 -30.01
CA TYR A 604 7.35 -3.97 -31.05
C TYR A 604 8.32 -3.30 -32.04
N VAL A 605 8.39 -3.80 -33.27
CA VAL A 605 9.33 -3.35 -34.31
C VAL A 605 8.56 -2.72 -35.47
N ASP A 606 8.73 -1.42 -35.67
CA ASP A 606 8.05 -0.68 -36.74
C ASP A 606 9.00 0.11 -37.65
N ASN A 607 10.28 0.20 -37.29
CA ASN A 607 11.31 0.90 -38.04
C ASN A 607 12.44 -0.03 -38.46
N VAL A 608 12.90 0.12 -39.71
CA VAL A 608 14.03 -0.67 -40.26
C VAL A 608 15.36 -0.40 -39.55
N GLY A 609 15.44 0.67 -38.76
CA GLY A 609 16.57 1.00 -37.90
C GLY A 609 16.54 0.31 -36.54
N ASP A 610 15.45 -0.35 -36.16
CA ASP A 610 15.32 -1.00 -34.86
C ASP A 610 16.20 -2.24 -34.75
N LEU A 611 16.74 -2.45 -33.56
CA LEU A 611 17.57 -3.59 -33.21
C LEU A 611 17.04 -4.24 -31.94
N VAL A 612 16.53 -5.46 -32.08
CA VAL A 612 16.22 -6.32 -30.93
C VAL A 612 17.46 -7.12 -30.53
N VAL A 613 17.75 -7.15 -29.24
CA VAL A 613 18.84 -7.92 -28.65
C VAL A 613 18.31 -8.76 -27.51
N GLU A 614 18.19 -10.07 -27.73
CA GLU A 614 17.87 -11.02 -26.67
C GLU A 614 19.14 -11.63 -26.07
N ILE A 615 19.34 -11.42 -24.76
CA ILE A 615 20.49 -11.92 -24.00
C ILE A 615 20.11 -13.06 -23.05
N GLY A 616 18.82 -13.30 -22.81
CA GLY A 616 18.27 -14.46 -22.14
C GLY A 616 18.73 -15.74 -22.82
N THR A 617 18.99 -16.77 -22.01
CA THR A 617 19.48 -18.07 -22.51
C THR A 617 18.64 -19.24 -22.03
N SER A 618 17.52 -18.94 -21.37
CA SER A 618 16.59 -19.93 -20.88
C SER A 618 15.80 -20.52 -22.05
N PRO A 619 15.84 -21.86 -22.26
CA PRO A 619 15.12 -22.48 -23.37
C PRO A 619 13.61 -22.61 -23.12
N THR A 620 13.10 -22.18 -21.96
CA THR A 620 11.66 -22.16 -21.67
C THR A 620 11.01 -20.81 -21.95
N ASP A 621 11.84 -19.80 -22.13
CA ASP A 621 11.40 -18.44 -22.34
C ASP A 621 11.07 -18.32 -23.84
N LEU A 622 10.00 -17.61 -24.14
CA LEU A 622 9.44 -17.53 -25.49
C LEU A 622 9.38 -16.08 -25.92
N ASP A 623 10.47 -15.61 -26.50
CA ASP A 623 10.63 -14.24 -26.91
C ASP A 623 9.96 -13.99 -28.25
N ARG A 624 9.35 -12.82 -28.40
CA ARG A 624 8.49 -12.52 -29.54
C ARG A 624 8.76 -11.16 -30.14
N VAL A 625 9.00 -11.15 -31.45
CA VAL A 625 9.02 -9.94 -32.26
C VAL A 625 7.67 -9.75 -32.95
N TYR A 626 6.99 -8.66 -32.60
CA TYR A 626 5.81 -8.16 -33.27
C TYR A 626 6.22 -7.07 -34.27
N THR A 627 6.17 -7.35 -35.57
CA THR A 627 6.79 -6.49 -36.59
C THR A 627 5.83 -6.02 -37.68
N PHE A 628 6.05 -4.80 -38.18
CA PHE A 628 5.35 -4.21 -39.34
C PHE A 628 6.24 -4.15 -40.60
N ILE A 629 7.45 -4.70 -40.53
CA ILE A 629 8.46 -4.72 -41.58
C ILE A 629 9.03 -6.12 -41.76
N ASP A 630 9.79 -6.33 -42.84
CA ASP A 630 10.63 -7.53 -43.00
C ASP A 630 11.54 -7.68 -41.77
N TYR A 631 11.61 -8.89 -41.21
CA TYR A 631 12.40 -9.11 -40.00
C TYR A 631 13.10 -10.48 -39.99
N THR A 632 14.33 -10.49 -39.49
CA THR A 632 15.14 -11.69 -39.28
C THR A 632 15.43 -11.83 -37.80
N LEU A 633 15.05 -12.97 -37.21
CA LEU A 633 15.29 -13.24 -35.79
C LEU A 633 16.79 -13.30 -35.51
N GLY A 634 17.21 -12.54 -34.49
CA GLY A 634 18.52 -12.68 -33.85
C GLY A 634 18.62 -13.98 -33.05
N ALA A 635 19.74 -14.19 -32.36
CA ALA A 635 19.88 -15.32 -31.43
C ALA A 635 18.87 -15.21 -30.28
N ASN A 636 18.44 -16.36 -29.74
CA ASN A 636 17.52 -16.50 -28.60
C ASN A 636 16.13 -15.87 -28.80
N LEU A 637 15.72 -15.61 -30.04
CA LEU A 637 14.35 -15.23 -30.34
C LEU A 637 13.63 -16.41 -30.98
N GLU A 638 12.46 -16.77 -30.47
CA GLU A 638 11.72 -17.96 -30.92
C GLU A 638 10.52 -17.59 -31.79
N ASN A 639 9.89 -16.45 -31.55
CA ASN A 639 8.62 -16.11 -32.19
C ASN A 639 8.70 -14.83 -33.01
N ILE A 640 8.10 -14.87 -34.20
CA ILE A 640 7.83 -13.68 -35.01
C ILE A 640 6.35 -13.65 -35.40
N LEU A 641 5.75 -12.47 -35.25
CA LEU A 641 4.38 -12.18 -35.66
C LEU A 641 4.39 -10.99 -36.63
N LEU A 642 4.18 -11.28 -37.91
CA LEU A 642 4.07 -10.27 -38.96
C LEU A 642 2.70 -9.58 -38.86
N SER A 643 2.70 -8.25 -38.93
CA SER A 643 1.51 -7.42 -38.75
C SER A 643 1.27 -6.47 -39.91
N GLY A 644 0.09 -5.82 -39.92
CA GLY A 644 -0.34 -4.97 -41.02
C GLY A 644 -0.84 -5.77 -42.23
N ASN A 645 -0.93 -5.11 -43.38
CA ASN A 645 -1.42 -5.68 -44.65
C ASN A 645 -0.36 -5.65 -45.76
N GLY A 646 0.90 -5.43 -45.39
CA GLY A 646 2.01 -5.39 -46.35
C GLY A 646 2.55 -6.77 -46.64
N ASN A 647 3.12 -6.97 -47.83
CA ASN A 647 3.88 -8.18 -48.16
C ASN A 647 5.24 -8.08 -47.47
N ILE A 648 5.30 -8.54 -46.22
CA ILE A 648 6.50 -8.55 -45.38
C ILE A 648 6.92 -9.98 -45.09
N ASN A 649 8.20 -10.18 -44.78
CA ASN A 649 8.81 -11.49 -44.74
C ASN A 649 9.40 -11.78 -43.36
N GLY A 650 9.36 -13.06 -42.97
CA GLY A 650 9.93 -13.56 -41.72
C GLY A 650 11.09 -14.50 -42.01
N THR A 651 12.22 -14.28 -41.36
CA THR A 651 13.35 -15.22 -41.37
C THR A 651 13.68 -15.62 -39.94
N GLY A 652 13.76 -16.92 -39.69
CA GLY A 652 14.16 -17.50 -38.42
C GLY A 652 15.67 -17.44 -38.15
N ASN A 653 16.09 -18.23 -37.17
CA ASN A 653 17.47 -18.47 -36.74
C ASN A 653 17.73 -19.99 -36.66
N GLU A 654 18.85 -20.44 -36.09
CA GLU A 654 19.18 -21.88 -36.04
C GLU A 654 18.39 -22.68 -34.97
N GLN A 655 17.39 -22.07 -34.33
CA GLN A 655 16.57 -22.67 -33.26
C GLN A 655 15.16 -22.96 -33.78
N ASN A 656 14.36 -23.68 -32.99
CA ASN A 656 12.96 -23.93 -33.34
C ASN A 656 12.16 -22.63 -33.24
N ASN A 657 11.74 -22.08 -34.37
CA ASN A 657 10.99 -20.85 -34.44
C ASN A 657 9.50 -21.08 -34.74
N ARG A 658 8.66 -20.19 -34.22
CA ARG A 658 7.27 -20.06 -34.62
C ARG A 658 7.06 -18.73 -35.35
N MET A 659 6.74 -18.82 -36.62
CA MET A 659 6.52 -17.68 -37.49
C MET A 659 5.05 -17.63 -37.90
N THR A 660 4.41 -16.49 -37.70
CA THR A 660 3.00 -16.27 -38.07
C THR A 660 2.89 -15.03 -38.95
N GLY A 661 2.30 -15.21 -40.13
CA GLY A 661 2.12 -14.21 -41.17
C GLY A 661 0.92 -13.30 -40.98
N ASN A 662 0.83 -12.32 -41.87
CA ASN A 662 -0.30 -11.43 -41.98
C ASN A 662 -1.23 -11.88 -43.13
N ALA A 663 -1.97 -10.97 -43.76
CA ALA A 663 -2.85 -11.30 -44.88
C ALA A 663 -2.23 -10.96 -46.26
N GLY A 664 -0.94 -10.62 -46.30
CA GLY A 664 -0.19 -10.34 -47.51
C GLY A 664 0.70 -11.52 -47.88
N ASP A 665 1.25 -11.50 -49.09
CA ASP A 665 2.14 -12.56 -49.56
C ASP A 665 3.46 -12.53 -48.77
N ASN A 666 3.68 -13.50 -47.90
CA ASN A 666 4.82 -13.60 -47.00
C ASN A 666 5.81 -14.68 -47.47
N ILE A 667 7.11 -14.41 -47.31
CA ILE A 667 8.16 -15.42 -47.43
C ILE A 667 8.64 -15.79 -46.03
N PHE A 668 8.59 -17.09 -45.72
CA PHE A 668 9.10 -17.69 -44.49
C PHE A 668 10.30 -18.59 -44.78
N ASP A 669 11.41 -18.32 -44.09
CA ASP A 669 12.60 -19.15 -44.09
C ASP A 669 13.06 -19.35 -42.65
N GLY A 670 12.77 -20.54 -42.10
CA GLY A 670 13.11 -20.88 -40.72
C GLY A 670 14.60 -21.00 -40.45
N LYS A 671 15.42 -21.22 -41.50
CA LYS A 671 16.78 -21.75 -41.38
C LYS A 671 16.72 -23.16 -40.76
N GLY A 672 17.74 -23.54 -39.99
CA GLY A 672 17.70 -24.81 -39.26
C GLY A 672 16.80 -24.72 -38.02
N GLY A 673 16.48 -25.86 -37.40
CA GLY A 673 15.49 -25.91 -36.32
C GLY A 673 14.29 -26.75 -36.75
N ALA A 674 13.35 -27.01 -35.86
CA ALA A 674 12.06 -27.62 -36.19
C ALA A 674 10.99 -26.54 -36.09
N ASP A 675 10.67 -25.93 -37.22
CA ASP A 675 9.95 -24.66 -37.25
C ASP A 675 8.45 -24.83 -37.48
N ILE A 676 7.66 -23.84 -37.06
CA ILE A 676 6.24 -23.74 -37.38
C ILE A 676 6.03 -22.45 -38.17
N MET A 677 5.73 -22.58 -39.45
CA MET A 677 5.45 -21.47 -40.37
C MET A 677 3.95 -21.43 -40.68
N ILE A 678 3.29 -20.32 -40.36
CA ILE A 678 1.85 -20.12 -40.56
C ILE A 678 1.66 -18.89 -41.46
N GLY A 679 1.16 -19.07 -42.68
CA GLY A 679 0.95 -17.99 -43.65
C GLY A 679 -0.23 -17.10 -43.32
N ASN A 680 -1.36 -17.76 -43.05
CA ASN A 680 -2.70 -17.17 -42.92
C ASN A 680 -3.34 -16.91 -44.28
N GLY A 681 -3.23 -15.72 -44.84
CA GLY A 681 -3.84 -15.39 -46.14
C GLY A 681 -2.87 -14.64 -47.02
N GLY A 682 -3.07 -14.67 -48.33
CA GLY A 682 -2.05 -14.28 -49.31
C GLY A 682 -1.45 -15.51 -49.97
N SER A 683 -0.58 -15.32 -50.96
CA SER A 683 0.18 -16.39 -51.61
C SER A 683 1.56 -16.51 -50.99
N ASP A 684 1.71 -17.43 -50.07
CA ASP A 684 2.88 -17.53 -49.20
C ASP A 684 3.95 -18.48 -49.76
N THR A 685 5.20 -18.25 -49.36
CA THR A 685 6.34 -19.09 -49.75
C THR A 685 7.13 -19.54 -48.54
N TYR A 686 7.32 -20.86 -48.42
CA TYR A 686 7.98 -21.52 -47.31
C TYR A 686 9.26 -22.21 -47.75
N TYR A 687 10.31 -22.08 -46.96
CA TYR A 687 11.53 -22.89 -47.08
C TYR A 687 11.55 -23.94 -45.98
N VAL A 688 11.64 -25.21 -46.37
CA VAL A 688 11.63 -26.38 -45.48
C VAL A 688 12.95 -27.12 -45.63
N ASP A 689 13.73 -27.19 -44.57
CA ASP A 689 15.02 -27.86 -44.57
C ASP A 689 15.20 -28.90 -43.45
N ASN A 690 14.26 -28.94 -42.49
CA ASN A 690 14.25 -29.88 -41.38
C ASN A 690 12.97 -30.72 -41.35
N VAL A 691 13.13 -32.00 -40.97
CA VAL A 691 11.99 -32.94 -40.87
C VAL A 691 10.96 -32.53 -39.80
N GLY A 692 11.37 -31.67 -38.87
CA GLY A 692 10.49 -31.10 -37.85
C GLY A 692 9.67 -29.90 -38.32
N ASP A 693 9.95 -29.33 -39.49
CA ASP A 693 9.27 -28.15 -40.00
C ASP A 693 7.81 -28.44 -40.34
N GLN A 694 6.95 -27.50 -39.96
CA GLN A 694 5.51 -27.55 -40.18
C GLN A 694 5.08 -26.29 -40.92
N VAL A 695 4.48 -26.50 -42.09
CA VAL A 695 3.77 -25.46 -42.84
C VAL A 695 2.29 -25.60 -42.52
N ILE A 696 1.65 -24.48 -42.15
CA ILE A 696 0.24 -24.45 -41.79
C ILE A 696 -0.43 -23.31 -42.56
N GLU A 697 -1.35 -23.69 -43.45
CA GLU A 697 -2.22 -22.74 -44.14
C GLU A 697 -3.66 -22.83 -43.63
N LEU A 698 -4.14 -21.72 -43.06
CA LEU A 698 -5.45 -21.66 -42.43
C LEU A 698 -6.57 -21.21 -43.39
N GLU A 699 -6.25 -20.40 -44.41
CA GLU A 699 -7.24 -19.95 -45.39
C GLU A 699 -7.21 -20.82 -46.65
N ALA A 700 -8.38 -21.31 -47.07
CA ALA A 700 -8.56 -22.03 -48.32
C ALA A 700 -9.04 -21.05 -49.40
N SER A 701 -8.13 -20.19 -49.87
CA SER A 701 -8.40 -19.29 -50.98
C SER A 701 -8.14 -19.99 -52.31
N LEU A 702 -9.05 -19.83 -53.27
CA LEU A 702 -8.89 -20.43 -54.61
C LEU A 702 -8.05 -19.58 -55.56
N THR A 703 -7.68 -18.35 -55.15
CA THR A 703 -6.86 -17.44 -55.97
C THR A 703 -5.43 -17.35 -55.50
N ASP A 704 -5.20 -17.70 -54.24
CA ASP A 704 -3.89 -17.64 -53.64
C ASP A 704 -3.17 -18.97 -53.89
N VAL A 705 -1.85 -18.90 -54.02
CA VAL A 705 -1.04 -20.03 -54.46
C VAL A 705 0.18 -20.14 -53.58
N ASP A 706 0.12 -21.10 -52.66
CA ASP A 706 1.15 -21.30 -51.65
C ASP A 706 2.21 -22.27 -52.15
N ARG A 707 3.46 -22.02 -51.76
CA ARG A 707 4.62 -22.74 -52.27
C ARG A 707 5.56 -23.18 -51.17
N VAL A 708 5.97 -24.43 -51.24
CA VAL A 708 7.08 -24.97 -50.46
C VAL A 708 8.29 -25.21 -51.35
N PHE A 709 9.43 -24.63 -50.98
CA PHE A 709 10.75 -25.07 -51.41
C PHE A 709 11.31 -26.01 -50.34
N SER A 710 11.57 -27.28 -50.69
CA SER A 710 12.10 -28.25 -49.73
C SER A 710 13.46 -28.79 -50.14
N SER A 711 14.39 -28.88 -49.19
CA SER A 711 15.67 -29.60 -49.39
C SER A 711 15.67 -31.00 -48.77
N ILE A 712 14.51 -31.49 -48.35
CA ILE A 712 14.27 -32.81 -47.76
C ILE A 712 13.07 -33.49 -48.41
N ASP A 713 12.77 -34.72 -47.98
CA ASP A 713 11.50 -35.36 -48.32
C ASP A 713 10.35 -34.56 -47.71
N TYR A 714 9.33 -34.24 -48.51
CA TYR A 714 8.22 -33.41 -48.04
C TYR A 714 6.86 -33.89 -48.54
N THR A 715 5.85 -33.63 -47.71
CA THR A 715 4.44 -33.83 -48.03
C THR A 715 3.73 -32.50 -47.80
N LEU A 716 3.07 -31.96 -48.83
CA LEU A 716 2.33 -30.72 -48.71
C LEU A 716 1.23 -30.83 -47.64
N ALA A 717 1.15 -29.82 -46.78
CA ALA A 717 0.03 -29.63 -45.87
C ALA A 717 -1.25 -29.31 -46.66
N THR A 718 -2.42 -29.38 -46.03
CA THR A 718 -3.67 -28.91 -46.65
C THR A 718 -3.58 -27.45 -47.05
N ASN A 719 -4.28 -27.05 -48.11
CA ASN A 719 -4.29 -25.67 -48.65
C ASN A 719 -2.95 -25.19 -49.23
N VAL A 720 -1.99 -26.10 -49.51
CA VAL A 720 -0.75 -25.74 -50.18
C VAL A 720 -0.71 -26.36 -51.58
N GLU A 721 -0.52 -25.56 -52.62
CA GLU A 721 -0.63 -26.02 -54.02
C GLU A 721 0.70 -26.52 -54.59
N ASN A 722 1.82 -25.86 -54.29
CA ASN A 722 3.07 -26.07 -55.00
C ASN A 722 4.19 -26.62 -54.11
N LEU A 723 4.88 -27.67 -54.60
CA LEU A 723 6.13 -28.16 -54.03
C LEU A 723 7.25 -28.06 -55.08
N THR A 724 8.40 -27.54 -54.67
CA THR A 724 9.65 -27.61 -55.42
C THR A 724 10.73 -28.24 -54.55
N LEU A 725 11.22 -29.41 -54.95
CA LEU A 725 12.37 -30.05 -54.34
C LEU A 725 13.64 -29.35 -54.83
N THR A 726 14.56 -29.09 -53.92
CA THR A 726 15.81 -28.37 -54.18
C THR A 726 17.01 -29.28 -53.96
N GLY A 727 18.20 -28.81 -54.36
CA GLY A 727 19.42 -29.59 -54.25
C GLY A 727 19.53 -30.70 -55.31
N SER A 728 20.23 -31.78 -54.98
CA SER A 728 20.50 -32.90 -55.90
C SER A 728 20.43 -34.27 -55.20
N ALA A 729 19.79 -34.32 -54.03
CA ALA A 729 19.56 -35.57 -53.31
C ALA A 729 18.34 -36.28 -53.89
N ASN A 730 18.26 -37.59 -53.71
CA ASN A 730 17.10 -38.39 -54.09
C ASN A 730 15.96 -38.13 -53.09
N LEU A 731 15.21 -37.06 -53.33
CA LEU A 731 14.13 -36.59 -52.45
C LEU A 731 12.76 -37.05 -52.93
N ASN A 732 11.83 -37.25 -52.01
CA ASN A 732 10.46 -37.64 -52.29
C ASN A 732 9.50 -36.46 -52.05
N GLY A 733 8.61 -36.20 -53.00
CA GLY A 733 7.60 -35.15 -52.94
C GLY A 733 6.20 -35.72 -53.00
N ASN A 734 5.36 -35.39 -52.01
CA ASN A 734 3.97 -35.83 -51.99
C ASN A 734 3.04 -34.62 -51.93
N GLY A 735 1.99 -34.62 -52.75
CA GLY A 735 0.92 -33.65 -52.74
C GLY A 735 -0.09 -33.88 -51.61
N ASN A 736 -1.28 -33.29 -51.76
CA ASN A 736 -2.42 -33.34 -50.86
C ASN A 736 -3.71 -33.67 -51.65
N GLU A 737 -4.87 -33.11 -51.31
CA GLU A 737 -6.14 -33.36 -52.04
C GLU A 737 -6.44 -32.31 -53.12
N LEU A 738 -5.54 -31.33 -53.31
CA LEU A 738 -5.68 -30.24 -54.28
C LEU A 738 -5.04 -30.61 -55.61
N ASN A 739 -5.23 -29.74 -56.61
CA ASN A 739 -4.48 -29.83 -57.85
C ASN A 739 -3.07 -29.26 -57.63
N ASN A 740 -2.12 -30.15 -57.30
CA ASN A 740 -0.77 -29.75 -56.95
C ASN A 740 0.15 -29.60 -58.16
N VAL A 741 1.15 -28.72 -58.03
CA VAL A 741 2.32 -28.70 -58.91
C VAL A 741 3.54 -29.18 -58.13
N LEU A 742 4.02 -30.38 -58.44
CA LEU A 742 5.21 -30.98 -57.85
C LEU A 742 6.36 -30.91 -58.84
N THR A 743 7.43 -30.23 -58.46
CA THR A 743 8.68 -30.15 -59.23
C THR A 743 9.80 -30.82 -58.42
N GLY A 744 10.39 -31.87 -58.98
CA GLY A 744 11.54 -32.57 -58.45
C GLY A 744 12.85 -31.82 -58.68
N ASN A 745 13.95 -32.46 -58.29
CA ASN A 745 15.30 -31.94 -58.43
C ASN A 745 16.12 -32.80 -59.41
N ALA A 746 17.44 -32.75 -59.36
CA ALA A 746 18.29 -33.56 -60.26
C ALA A 746 18.61 -34.97 -59.73
N GLY A 747 18.00 -35.38 -58.61
CA GLY A 747 18.14 -36.70 -58.03
C GLY A 747 16.94 -37.56 -58.37
N ASN A 748 17.04 -38.86 -58.11
CA ASN A 748 15.94 -39.79 -58.36
C ASN A 748 14.78 -39.53 -57.38
N ASN A 749 13.70 -38.92 -57.85
CA ASN A 749 12.57 -38.50 -57.04
C ASN A 749 11.41 -39.49 -57.10
N PHE A 750 10.71 -39.63 -55.98
CA PHE A 750 9.37 -40.21 -55.95
C PHE A 750 8.35 -39.07 -55.81
N LEU A 751 7.50 -38.90 -56.83
CA LEU A 751 6.46 -37.88 -56.88
C LEU A 751 5.07 -38.52 -56.90
N ASP A 752 4.27 -38.18 -55.88
CA ASP A 752 2.89 -38.65 -55.74
C ASP A 752 1.98 -37.45 -55.45
N GLY A 753 1.21 -37.02 -56.45
CA GLY A 753 0.22 -35.94 -56.31
C GLY A 753 -0.89 -36.26 -55.31
N LYS A 754 -1.14 -37.56 -55.06
CA LYS A 754 -2.33 -38.10 -54.41
C LYS A 754 -3.58 -37.74 -55.21
N ALA A 755 -4.62 -37.22 -54.55
CA ALA A 755 -5.88 -36.91 -55.22
C ALA A 755 -5.84 -35.48 -55.73
N GLY A 756 -6.20 -35.26 -56.99
CA GLY A 756 -6.12 -33.93 -57.58
C GLY A 756 -5.98 -34.07 -59.08
N ALA A 757 -5.98 -32.98 -59.83
CA ALA A 757 -5.44 -32.98 -61.19
C ALA A 757 -4.03 -32.39 -61.12
N ASP A 758 -3.03 -33.25 -60.92
CA ASP A 758 -1.70 -32.84 -60.49
C ASP A 758 -0.73 -32.68 -61.67
N THR A 759 0.20 -31.74 -61.58
CA THR A 759 1.32 -31.63 -62.52
C THR A 759 2.61 -32.04 -61.81
N MET A 760 3.22 -33.14 -62.23
CA MET A 760 4.44 -33.69 -61.65
C MET A 760 5.58 -33.64 -62.66
N SER A 761 6.66 -32.96 -62.32
CA SER A 761 7.88 -32.87 -63.14
C SER A 761 9.07 -33.37 -62.34
N GLY A 762 9.70 -34.47 -62.73
CA GLY A 762 10.79 -35.12 -61.98
C GLY A 762 12.11 -34.39 -62.09
N GLY A 763 12.59 -34.16 -63.30
CA GLY A 763 13.79 -33.34 -63.54
C GLY A 763 14.87 -34.11 -64.28
N ASP A 764 16.05 -34.23 -63.67
CA ASP A 764 17.10 -35.15 -64.13
C ASP A 764 17.13 -36.34 -63.14
N GLY A 765 17.59 -37.51 -63.58
CA GLY A 765 17.61 -38.71 -62.71
C GLY A 765 16.53 -39.70 -63.10
N SER A 766 16.46 -40.84 -62.40
CA SER A 766 15.45 -41.87 -62.63
C SER A 766 14.31 -41.73 -61.63
N ASP A 767 13.22 -41.13 -62.09
CA ASP A 767 12.10 -40.68 -61.28
C ASP A 767 10.95 -41.68 -61.30
N THR A 768 10.12 -41.63 -60.25
CA THR A 768 8.94 -42.46 -60.10
C THR A 768 7.74 -41.59 -59.81
N TYR A 769 6.70 -41.74 -60.63
CA TYR A 769 5.46 -40.98 -60.57
C TYR A 769 4.29 -41.89 -60.20
N TYR A 770 3.36 -41.39 -59.37
CA TYR A 770 2.09 -42.04 -59.07
C TYR A 770 0.95 -41.26 -59.72
N VAL A 771 0.18 -41.92 -60.59
CA VAL A 771 -0.92 -41.31 -61.35
C VAL A 771 -2.23 -42.03 -61.03
N ASP A 772 -3.16 -41.33 -60.39
CA ASP A 772 -4.45 -41.88 -59.99
C ASP A 772 -5.66 -41.10 -60.51
N ASN A 773 -5.42 -39.91 -61.08
CA ASN A 773 -6.45 -39.06 -61.66
C ASN A 773 -6.20 -38.82 -63.15
N ILE A 774 -7.27 -38.79 -63.95
CA ILE A 774 -7.17 -38.52 -65.39
C ILE A 774 -6.68 -37.10 -65.70
N GLY A 775 -6.75 -36.20 -64.72
CA GLY A 775 -6.20 -34.86 -64.79
C GLY A 775 -4.69 -34.78 -64.53
N ASP A 776 -4.05 -35.85 -64.07
CA ASP A 776 -2.62 -35.84 -63.77
C ASP A 776 -1.79 -35.72 -65.03
N LEU A 777 -0.74 -34.89 -64.96
CA LEU A 777 0.23 -34.63 -66.00
C LEU A 777 1.63 -34.91 -65.48
N VAL A 778 2.25 -35.97 -66.01
CA VAL A 778 3.68 -36.23 -65.80
C VAL A 778 4.49 -35.55 -66.89
N ILE A 779 5.52 -34.81 -66.48
CA ILE A 779 6.44 -34.10 -67.36
C ILE A 779 7.85 -34.60 -67.07
N GLU A 780 8.43 -35.33 -68.02
CA GLU A 780 9.83 -35.74 -67.96
C GLU A 780 10.68 -34.95 -68.96
N THR A 781 11.71 -34.28 -68.45
CA THR A 781 12.56 -33.37 -69.22
C THR A 781 13.96 -33.89 -69.45
N SER A 782 14.40 -34.89 -68.67
CA SER A 782 15.65 -35.59 -68.91
C SER A 782 15.61 -36.24 -70.30
N THR A 783 16.73 -36.17 -71.00
CA THR A 783 16.93 -36.88 -72.28
C THR A 783 18.04 -37.94 -72.16
N SER A 784 18.42 -38.24 -70.92
CA SER A 784 19.44 -39.22 -70.58
C SER A 784 18.93 -40.63 -70.82
N LEU A 785 19.59 -41.38 -71.69
CA LEU A 785 19.22 -42.77 -72.00
C LEU A 785 19.58 -43.77 -70.87
N THR A 786 20.21 -43.31 -69.79
CA THR A 786 20.50 -44.14 -68.61
C THR A 786 19.50 -43.96 -67.49
N ASP A 787 18.70 -42.90 -67.59
CA ASP A 787 17.66 -42.61 -66.62
C ASP A 787 16.46 -43.51 -66.98
N LEU A 788 15.81 -44.07 -65.97
CA LEU A 788 14.71 -45.02 -66.14
C LEU A 788 13.51 -44.53 -65.36
N ASP A 789 12.69 -43.73 -66.01
CA ASP A 789 11.54 -43.10 -65.40
C ASP A 789 10.35 -44.06 -65.39
N ARG A 790 9.58 -44.01 -64.31
CA ARG A 790 8.52 -44.98 -64.03
C ARG A 790 7.23 -44.32 -63.61
N VAL A 791 6.14 -44.73 -64.25
CA VAL A 791 4.78 -44.37 -63.83
C VAL A 791 4.10 -45.60 -63.23
N PHE A 792 3.70 -45.50 -61.96
CA PHE A 792 2.68 -46.35 -61.37
C PHE A 792 1.32 -45.69 -61.60
N THR A 793 0.37 -46.42 -62.18
CA THR A 793 -0.95 -45.85 -62.46
C THR A 793 -2.09 -46.76 -62.06
N SER A 794 -3.19 -46.17 -61.58
CA SER A 794 -4.44 -46.87 -61.27
C SER A 794 -5.56 -46.56 -62.27
N ILE A 795 -5.25 -45.85 -63.35
CA ILE A 795 -6.14 -45.46 -64.45
C ILE A 795 -5.56 -45.89 -65.82
N ASP A 796 -6.32 -45.64 -66.89
CA ASP A 796 -5.77 -45.73 -68.23
C ASP A 796 -4.66 -44.68 -68.40
N TYR A 797 -3.49 -45.09 -68.91
CA TYR A 797 -2.34 -44.19 -69.04
C TYR A 797 -1.59 -44.37 -70.37
N THR A 798 -1.12 -43.25 -70.92
CA THR A 798 -0.23 -43.22 -72.08
C THR A 798 1.07 -42.55 -71.66
N LEU A 799 2.20 -43.22 -71.86
CA LEU A 799 3.51 -42.66 -71.54
C LEU A 799 3.76 -41.40 -72.40
N GLY A 800 4.09 -40.29 -71.74
CA GLY A 800 4.63 -39.09 -72.38
C GLY A 800 6.04 -39.30 -72.91
N ALA A 801 6.64 -38.27 -73.51
CA ALA A 801 8.04 -38.34 -73.95
C ALA A 801 8.98 -38.61 -72.76
N ASN A 802 10.11 -39.28 -73.02
CA ASN A 802 11.16 -39.58 -72.02
C ASN A 802 10.74 -40.46 -70.83
N LEU A 803 9.57 -41.13 -70.89
CA LEU A 803 9.17 -42.10 -69.87
C LEU A 803 9.36 -43.52 -70.41
N GLU A 804 10.09 -44.39 -69.70
CA GLU A 804 10.39 -45.74 -70.17
C GLU A 804 9.45 -46.80 -69.56
N ASN A 805 8.99 -46.63 -68.32
CA ASN A 805 8.30 -47.69 -67.61
C ASN A 805 6.89 -47.31 -67.19
N VAL A 806 5.91 -48.20 -67.44
CA VAL A 806 4.57 -48.09 -66.87
C VAL A 806 4.18 -49.37 -66.14
N ILE A 807 3.64 -49.22 -64.93
CA ILE A 807 3.12 -50.31 -64.11
C ILE A 807 1.67 -49.99 -63.76
N LEU A 808 0.76 -50.78 -64.31
CA LEU A 808 -0.65 -50.73 -63.96
C LEU A 808 -0.85 -51.35 -62.57
N THR A 809 -1.63 -50.71 -61.71
CA THR A 809 -1.87 -51.14 -60.34
C THR A 809 -3.36 -51.44 -60.12
N GLY A 810 -3.70 -52.08 -59.00
CA GLY A 810 -5.08 -52.46 -58.67
C GLY A 810 -5.59 -53.68 -59.47
N ASN A 811 -6.91 -53.82 -59.56
CA ASN A 811 -7.57 -54.96 -60.25
C ASN A 811 -8.56 -54.50 -61.33
N ALA A 812 -8.57 -53.21 -61.68
CA ALA A 812 -9.45 -52.66 -62.68
C ALA A 812 -8.94 -53.01 -64.09
N ASN A 813 -9.87 -53.10 -65.05
CA ASN A 813 -9.53 -53.28 -66.47
C ASN A 813 -9.05 -51.94 -67.05
N ILE A 814 -7.82 -51.56 -66.71
CA ILE A 814 -7.15 -50.35 -67.18
C ILE A 814 -6.12 -50.69 -68.25
N ASN A 815 -5.72 -49.71 -69.04
CA ASN A 815 -4.94 -49.89 -70.25
C ASN A 815 -3.68 -49.03 -70.21
N GLY A 816 -2.61 -49.55 -70.82
CA GLY A 816 -1.33 -48.88 -70.94
C GLY A 816 -0.97 -48.69 -72.41
N ILE A 817 -0.49 -47.51 -72.78
CA ILE A 817 0.09 -47.23 -74.09
C ILE A 817 1.50 -46.65 -73.87
N GLY A 818 2.51 -47.22 -74.51
CA GLY A 818 3.87 -46.70 -74.51
C GLY A 818 4.07 -45.54 -75.49
N ASN A 819 5.32 -45.25 -75.83
CA ASN A 819 5.74 -44.12 -76.66
C ASN A 819 6.71 -44.60 -77.76
N GLU A 820 7.68 -43.77 -78.16
CA GLU A 820 8.67 -44.11 -79.20
C GLU A 820 9.97 -44.75 -78.63
N LEU A 821 10.05 -44.95 -77.32
CA LEU A 821 11.21 -45.47 -76.60
C LEU A 821 11.06 -46.97 -76.33
N ASN A 822 12.14 -47.62 -75.89
CA ASN A 822 12.06 -49.01 -75.44
C ASN A 822 11.33 -49.05 -74.09
N ASN A 823 10.03 -49.34 -74.11
CA ASN A 823 9.21 -49.31 -72.92
C ASN A 823 9.16 -50.66 -72.20
N ARG A 824 9.09 -50.61 -70.86
CA ARG A 824 8.71 -51.77 -70.04
C ARG A 824 7.33 -51.54 -69.46
N MET A 825 6.38 -52.34 -69.90
CA MET A 825 4.98 -52.25 -69.50
C MET A 825 4.58 -53.48 -68.69
N THR A 826 4.00 -53.26 -67.51
CA THR A 826 3.49 -54.34 -66.65
C THR A 826 2.03 -54.07 -66.33
N GLY A 827 1.13 -54.95 -66.74
CA GLY A 827 -0.29 -54.91 -66.42
C GLY A 827 -0.59 -55.36 -64.99
N ASN A 828 -1.86 -55.30 -64.63
CA ASN A 828 -2.36 -55.60 -63.30
C ASN A 828 -3.11 -56.96 -63.28
N ALA A 829 -4.09 -57.14 -62.39
CA ALA A 829 -4.90 -58.37 -62.36
C ALA A 829 -6.23 -58.29 -63.15
N GLY A 830 -6.48 -57.15 -63.77
CA GLY A 830 -7.62 -56.91 -64.65
C GLY A 830 -7.28 -57.27 -66.10
N ASN A 831 -8.28 -57.24 -66.98
CA ASN A 831 -8.07 -57.46 -68.40
C ASN A 831 -7.51 -56.18 -69.03
N ASN A 832 -6.21 -56.14 -69.28
CA ASN A 832 -5.51 -54.96 -69.75
C ASN A 832 -5.36 -54.96 -71.28
N LEU A 833 -5.48 -53.78 -71.90
CA LEU A 833 -4.92 -53.52 -73.22
C LEU A 833 -3.56 -52.84 -73.03
N LEU A 834 -2.49 -53.51 -73.45
CA LEU A 834 -1.14 -52.97 -73.47
C LEU A 834 -0.69 -52.77 -74.92
N ASN A 835 -0.21 -51.58 -75.26
CA ASN A 835 0.36 -51.28 -76.56
C ASN A 835 1.75 -50.65 -76.39
N GLY A 836 2.81 -51.32 -76.83
CA GLY A 836 4.20 -50.89 -76.71
C GLY A 836 4.48 -49.59 -77.45
N GLY A 837 4.09 -49.53 -78.73
CA GLY A 837 4.29 -48.34 -79.56
C GLY A 837 5.41 -48.55 -80.56
N ASP A 838 6.37 -47.63 -80.62
CA ASP A 838 7.62 -47.86 -81.36
C ASP A 838 8.74 -48.10 -80.33
N GLY A 839 9.77 -48.86 -80.69
CA GLY A 839 10.84 -49.23 -79.75
C GLY A 839 10.86 -50.74 -79.51
N ASN A 840 11.90 -51.22 -78.83
CA ASN A 840 11.97 -52.64 -78.43
C ASN A 840 11.33 -52.79 -77.05
N ASP A 841 10.05 -53.12 -77.04
CA ASP A 841 9.25 -53.08 -75.81
C ASP A 841 9.27 -54.40 -75.06
N THR A 842 9.03 -54.35 -73.75
CA THR A 842 8.79 -55.53 -72.91
C THR A 842 7.41 -55.42 -72.28
N LEU A 843 6.47 -56.24 -72.73
CA LEU A 843 5.08 -56.25 -72.26
C LEU A 843 4.83 -57.47 -71.37
N ILE A 844 4.28 -57.23 -70.19
CA ILE A 844 3.88 -58.25 -69.22
C ILE A 844 2.40 -58.02 -68.94
N GLY A 845 1.52 -58.89 -69.43
CA GLY A 845 0.06 -58.75 -69.25
C GLY A 845 -0.35 -58.75 -67.78
N GLY A 846 0.22 -59.66 -66.99
CA GLY A 846 -0.20 -59.88 -65.61
C GLY A 846 -1.27 -60.97 -65.55
N PHE A 847 -2.16 -60.90 -64.56
CA PHE A 847 -3.30 -61.82 -64.51
C PHE A 847 -4.47 -61.18 -65.23
N GLY A 848 -5.29 -61.97 -65.92
CA GLY A 848 -6.46 -61.45 -66.59
C GLY A 848 -6.63 -62.10 -67.94
N VAL A 849 -7.40 -61.46 -68.80
CA VAL A 849 -7.44 -61.77 -70.23
C VAL A 849 -6.93 -60.54 -70.95
N ASP A 850 -5.63 -60.53 -71.20
CA ASP A 850 -4.92 -59.36 -71.67
C ASP A 850 -4.81 -59.31 -73.19
N THR A 851 -4.82 -58.10 -73.74
CA THR A 851 -4.56 -57.85 -75.15
C THR A 851 -3.30 -57.01 -75.28
N MET A 852 -2.22 -57.62 -75.78
CA MET A 852 -0.92 -56.99 -75.94
C MET A 852 -0.63 -56.73 -77.42
N THR A 853 -0.08 -55.56 -77.72
CA THR A 853 0.39 -55.14 -79.05
C THR A 853 1.81 -54.64 -78.86
N GLY A 854 2.78 -55.22 -79.54
CA GLY A 854 4.19 -54.80 -79.43
C GLY A 854 4.40 -53.49 -80.16
N GLY A 855 4.00 -53.46 -81.43
CA GLY A 855 4.16 -52.32 -82.33
C GLY A 855 5.41 -52.45 -83.19
N ASN A 856 6.16 -51.35 -83.35
CA ASN A 856 7.37 -51.33 -84.18
C ASN A 856 8.64 -51.52 -83.35
N GLY A 857 9.18 -52.73 -83.34
CA GLY A 857 10.54 -53.00 -82.85
C GLY A 857 10.70 -54.47 -82.60
N ALA A 858 11.75 -54.87 -81.90
CA ALA A 858 11.94 -56.25 -81.47
C ALA A 858 11.39 -56.43 -80.06
N ASP A 859 10.12 -56.80 -79.96
CA ASP A 859 9.36 -56.77 -78.72
C ASP A 859 9.42 -58.09 -77.94
N VAL A 860 9.27 -58.02 -76.62
CA VAL A 860 9.27 -59.18 -75.72
C VAL A 860 7.97 -59.25 -74.94
N PHE A 861 7.18 -60.27 -75.22
CA PHE A 861 5.97 -60.60 -74.45
C PHE A 861 6.32 -61.59 -73.36
N MET A 862 6.37 -61.14 -72.12
CA MET A 862 6.93 -61.89 -71.01
C MET A 862 5.84 -62.36 -70.05
N TYR A 863 5.94 -63.63 -69.66
CA TYR A 863 5.06 -64.25 -68.68
C TYR A 863 5.86 -64.80 -67.51
N SER A 864 5.38 -64.58 -66.29
CA SER A 864 6.04 -64.98 -65.05
C SER A 864 5.51 -66.30 -64.50
N THR A 865 4.26 -66.67 -64.78
CA THR A 865 3.69 -67.97 -64.39
C THR A 865 2.63 -68.45 -65.39
N TRP A 866 2.45 -69.77 -65.52
CA TRP A 866 1.44 -70.35 -66.41
C TRP A 866 0.01 -69.95 -66.01
N SER A 867 -0.21 -69.49 -64.78
CA SER A 867 -1.52 -69.07 -64.27
C SER A 867 -1.92 -67.64 -64.65
N GLU A 868 -1.03 -66.87 -65.29
CA GLU A 868 -1.32 -65.51 -65.78
C GLU A 868 -2.25 -65.54 -67.00
N THR A 869 -2.12 -66.56 -67.87
CA THR A 869 -2.99 -66.77 -69.04
C THR A 869 -3.75 -68.09 -68.95
N GLY A 870 -5.02 -68.08 -69.34
CA GLY A 870 -5.89 -69.26 -69.32
C GLY A 870 -5.92 -70.04 -70.64
N VAL A 871 -6.98 -70.85 -70.81
CA VAL A 871 -7.25 -71.62 -72.03
C VAL A 871 -8.58 -71.18 -72.65
N GLY A 872 -8.71 -71.28 -73.97
CA GLY A 872 -9.92 -70.89 -74.69
C GLY A 872 -10.18 -69.39 -74.62
N ASN A 873 -11.33 -68.97 -74.08
CA ASN A 873 -11.69 -67.55 -73.97
C ASN A 873 -10.98 -66.81 -72.81
N LEU A 874 -10.18 -67.52 -72.02
CA LEU A 874 -9.43 -66.95 -70.89
C LEU A 874 -7.95 -66.73 -71.21
N ARG A 875 -7.54 -66.92 -72.47
CA ARG A 875 -6.16 -66.74 -72.90
C ARG A 875 -5.87 -65.30 -73.27
N ASP A 876 -4.64 -64.90 -73.07
CA ASP A 876 -4.16 -63.60 -73.55
C ASP A 876 -4.01 -63.59 -75.07
N VAL A 877 -4.05 -62.38 -75.64
CA VAL A 877 -4.02 -62.11 -77.06
C VAL A 877 -2.89 -61.16 -77.40
N ILE A 878 -1.92 -61.62 -78.18
CA ILE A 878 -0.91 -60.77 -78.82
C ILE A 878 -1.38 -60.46 -80.24
N THR A 879 -1.53 -59.19 -80.58
CA THR A 879 -2.26 -58.78 -81.78
C THR A 879 -1.40 -58.67 -83.05
N ASP A 880 -0.09 -58.53 -82.92
CA ASP A 880 0.81 -58.15 -84.01
C ASP A 880 2.19 -58.85 -84.03
N PHE A 881 2.37 -59.91 -83.24
CA PHE A 881 3.63 -60.65 -83.12
C PHE A 881 4.32 -60.93 -84.47
N SER A 882 5.58 -60.54 -84.59
CA SER A 882 6.35 -60.57 -85.82
C SER A 882 7.78 -61.08 -85.61
N SER A 883 7.98 -62.36 -85.92
CA SER A 883 9.32 -62.97 -85.98
C SER A 883 10.32 -62.23 -86.88
N LEU A 884 9.82 -61.46 -87.87
CA LEU A 884 10.64 -60.68 -88.79
C LEU A 884 11.17 -59.39 -88.17
N GLN A 885 10.41 -58.77 -87.26
CA GLN A 885 10.85 -57.58 -86.52
C GLN A 885 11.80 -57.95 -85.37
N GLY A 886 11.67 -59.17 -84.85
CA GLY A 886 12.58 -59.71 -83.85
C GLY A 886 11.87 -60.20 -82.60
N ASP A 887 10.54 -60.12 -82.58
CA ASP A 887 9.72 -60.37 -81.41
C ASP A 887 9.96 -61.73 -80.77
N LYS A 888 9.79 -61.78 -79.46
CA LYS A 888 9.97 -62.96 -78.63
C LYS A 888 8.84 -63.11 -77.63
N ILE A 889 8.50 -64.35 -77.35
CA ILE A 889 7.74 -64.71 -76.16
C ILE A 889 8.73 -65.23 -75.12
N ASP A 890 8.73 -64.61 -73.95
CA ASP A 890 9.57 -65.01 -72.83
C ASP A 890 8.77 -65.83 -71.83
N LEU A 891 9.05 -67.13 -71.80
CA LEU A 891 8.48 -68.09 -70.87
C LEU A 891 9.54 -68.64 -69.89
N ARG A 892 10.71 -67.99 -69.77
CA ARG A 892 11.83 -68.53 -68.98
C ARG A 892 11.52 -68.63 -67.49
N MET A 893 10.52 -67.90 -67.02
CA MET A 893 10.04 -67.97 -65.63
C MET A 893 9.06 -69.13 -65.40
N PHE A 894 8.62 -69.83 -66.45
CA PHE A 894 7.72 -70.97 -66.31
C PHE A 894 8.52 -72.22 -65.95
N ASP A 895 8.06 -72.94 -64.93
CA ASP A 895 8.46 -74.32 -64.80
C ASP A 895 7.72 -75.15 -65.85
N ALA A 896 8.43 -75.53 -66.90
CA ALA A 896 7.87 -76.30 -67.99
C ALA A 896 7.35 -77.67 -67.52
N ASN A 897 7.80 -78.21 -66.38
CA ASN A 897 7.37 -79.53 -65.91
C ASN A 897 7.25 -79.62 -64.38
N LEU A 898 6.02 -79.44 -63.88
CA LEU A 898 5.70 -79.48 -62.44
C LEU A 898 5.91 -80.86 -61.78
N GLN A 899 6.16 -81.91 -62.58
CA GLN A 899 6.45 -83.26 -62.07
C GLN A 899 7.94 -83.46 -61.75
N GLN A 900 8.81 -82.52 -62.14
CA GLN A 900 10.26 -82.58 -61.93
C GLN A 900 10.70 -81.44 -61.02
N SER A 901 11.68 -81.69 -60.16
CA SER A 901 12.22 -80.66 -59.28
C SER A 901 13.12 -79.68 -60.04
N GLY A 902 12.96 -78.38 -59.81
CA GLY A 902 13.75 -77.32 -60.46
C GLY A 902 13.02 -76.70 -61.64
N LEU A 903 13.53 -75.58 -62.15
CA LEU A 903 12.92 -74.86 -63.27
C LEU A 903 13.29 -75.55 -64.60
N ASN A 904 12.32 -76.18 -65.24
CA ASN A 904 12.54 -76.92 -66.49
C ASN A 904 12.25 -76.04 -67.72
N SER A 905 12.97 -76.26 -68.83
CA SER A 905 12.73 -75.54 -70.10
C SER A 905 11.71 -76.25 -70.97
N PHE A 906 10.93 -75.49 -71.74
CA PHE A 906 10.02 -76.04 -72.72
C PHE A 906 10.74 -76.59 -73.96
N THR A 907 10.14 -77.61 -74.57
CA THR A 907 10.49 -78.11 -75.90
C THR A 907 9.37 -77.76 -76.87
N PHE A 908 9.67 -76.99 -77.93
CA PHE A 908 8.70 -76.70 -78.99
C PHE A 908 8.56 -77.88 -79.96
N ILE A 909 7.35 -78.43 -80.09
CA ILE A 909 7.05 -79.64 -80.88
C ILE A 909 6.33 -79.35 -82.22
N GLY A 910 6.20 -78.08 -82.61
CA GLY A 910 5.45 -77.68 -83.80
C GLY A 910 3.94 -77.85 -83.62
N ALA A 911 3.26 -78.43 -84.61
CA ALA A 911 1.81 -78.67 -84.60
C ALA A 911 1.39 -80.03 -84.01
N GLY A 912 2.32 -80.78 -83.41
CA GLY A 912 2.05 -82.11 -82.83
C GLY A 912 1.17 -82.08 -81.59
N ASP A 913 0.49 -83.19 -81.31
CA ASP A 913 -0.25 -83.39 -80.05
C ASP A 913 0.71 -83.55 -78.87
N PHE A 914 0.31 -83.05 -77.69
CA PHE A 914 1.09 -83.20 -76.47
C PHE A 914 1.26 -84.68 -76.10
N THR A 915 2.50 -85.09 -75.83
CA THR A 915 2.85 -86.44 -75.38
C THR A 915 3.35 -86.47 -73.93
N GLY A 916 3.50 -85.31 -73.29
CA GLY A 916 3.92 -85.16 -71.90
C GLY A 916 4.15 -83.69 -71.51
N ALA A 917 4.44 -83.46 -70.23
CA ALA A 917 4.78 -82.13 -69.69
C ALA A 917 6.07 -81.57 -70.32
N GLY A 918 6.23 -80.25 -70.30
CA GLY A 918 7.40 -79.56 -70.83
C GLY A 918 7.32 -79.28 -72.32
N GLN A 919 6.14 -79.32 -72.92
CA GLN A 919 5.95 -79.17 -74.36
C GLN A 919 5.17 -77.89 -74.70
N LEU A 920 5.59 -77.22 -75.78
CA LEU A 920 4.88 -76.12 -76.43
C LEU A 920 4.48 -76.55 -77.85
N ARG A 921 3.23 -76.26 -78.25
CA ARG A 921 2.73 -76.49 -79.61
C ARG A 921 2.09 -75.23 -80.17
N PHE A 922 2.09 -75.07 -81.49
CA PHE A 922 1.44 -73.96 -82.17
C PHE A 922 0.50 -74.46 -83.27
N VAL A 923 -0.80 -74.19 -83.14
CA VAL A 923 -1.86 -74.60 -84.10
C VAL A 923 -2.95 -73.53 -84.12
N ASP A 924 -3.52 -73.25 -85.29
CA ASP A 924 -4.63 -72.30 -85.48
C ASP A 924 -4.40 -70.93 -84.81
N HIS A 925 -3.19 -70.41 -84.98
CA HIS A 925 -2.75 -69.11 -84.43
C HIS A 925 -2.60 -69.08 -82.90
N VAL A 926 -2.66 -70.21 -82.20
CA VAL A 926 -2.54 -70.30 -80.74
C VAL A 926 -1.29 -71.07 -80.34
N LEU A 927 -0.46 -70.48 -79.48
CA LEU A 927 0.62 -71.16 -78.77
C LEU A 927 0.03 -71.77 -77.49
N SER A 928 0.12 -73.09 -77.36
CA SER A 928 -0.37 -73.82 -76.19
C SER A 928 0.80 -74.48 -75.47
N GLY A 929 0.79 -74.46 -74.13
CA GLY A 929 1.77 -75.16 -73.30
C GLY A 929 1.15 -76.18 -72.36
N ASN A 930 1.90 -77.25 -72.09
CA ASN A 930 1.53 -78.30 -71.14
C ASN A 930 2.65 -78.46 -70.09
N VAL A 931 2.31 -78.18 -68.83
CA VAL A 931 3.20 -78.26 -67.67
C VAL A 931 2.84 -79.42 -66.73
N SER A 932 1.62 -79.94 -66.82
CA SER A 932 1.07 -80.96 -65.91
C SER A 932 1.19 -82.39 -66.42
N GLY A 933 1.42 -82.58 -67.73
CA GLY A 933 1.48 -83.88 -68.40
C GLY A 933 0.12 -84.48 -68.74
N ASN A 934 -0.97 -83.71 -68.61
CA ASN A 934 -2.31 -84.12 -69.04
C ASN A 934 -2.43 -84.07 -70.59
N ALA A 935 -3.59 -84.46 -71.14
CA ALA A 935 -3.79 -84.47 -72.60
C ALA A 935 -4.14 -83.10 -73.23
N GLY A 936 -4.31 -82.05 -72.42
CA GLY A 936 -4.76 -80.71 -72.84
C GLY A 936 -3.67 -79.65 -72.70
N ALA A 937 -3.98 -78.41 -73.07
CA ALA A 937 -3.14 -77.27 -72.70
C ALA A 937 -3.42 -76.89 -71.25
N ASP A 938 -2.38 -76.49 -70.52
CA ASP A 938 -2.51 -75.86 -69.20
C ASP A 938 -2.58 -74.33 -69.32
N PHE A 939 -2.05 -73.76 -70.40
CA PHE A 939 -2.17 -72.35 -70.76
C PHE A 939 -2.13 -72.16 -72.28
N GLU A 940 -2.75 -71.11 -72.79
CA GLU A 940 -2.75 -70.70 -74.20
C GLU A 940 -2.36 -69.23 -74.36
N ILE A 941 -1.79 -68.87 -75.51
CA ILE A 941 -1.54 -67.50 -75.92
C ILE A 941 -1.97 -67.39 -77.39
N GLN A 942 -2.89 -66.48 -77.70
CA GLN A 942 -3.32 -66.21 -79.06
C GLN A 942 -2.35 -65.26 -79.75
N LEU A 943 -1.82 -65.65 -80.91
CA LEU A 943 -0.97 -64.80 -81.75
C LEU A 943 -1.74 -64.44 -83.03
N VAL A 944 -2.40 -63.28 -83.05
CA VAL A 944 -3.27 -62.88 -84.16
C VAL A 944 -2.43 -62.67 -85.43
N GLY A 945 -2.88 -63.23 -86.56
CA GLY A 945 -2.21 -63.06 -87.87
C GLY A 945 -0.95 -63.92 -88.08
N VAL A 946 -0.43 -64.59 -87.04
CA VAL A 946 0.79 -65.43 -87.13
C VAL A 946 0.49 -66.78 -87.75
N ASN A 947 1.06 -67.07 -88.93
CA ASN A 947 0.83 -68.34 -89.64
C ASN A 947 1.91 -69.40 -89.38
N SER A 948 3.05 -69.01 -88.80
CA SER A 948 4.17 -69.90 -88.49
C SER A 948 4.90 -69.41 -87.24
N PHE A 949 5.26 -70.34 -86.36
CA PHE A 949 6.01 -70.08 -85.13
C PHE A 949 7.13 -71.12 -84.99
N SER A 950 8.27 -70.74 -84.43
CA SER A 950 9.47 -71.57 -84.27
C SER A 950 10.09 -71.42 -82.87
N ALA A 951 11.00 -72.32 -82.51
CA ALA A 951 11.70 -72.22 -81.23
C ALA A 951 12.56 -70.93 -81.11
N ASN A 952 12.94 -70.29 -82.22
CA ASN A 952 13.68 -69.03 -82.21
C ASN A 952 12.81 -67.82 -81.85
N ASP A 953 11.48 -68.00 -81.82
CA ASP A 953 10.51 -66.98 -81.42
C ASP A 953 10.30 -66.96 -79.90
N LEU A 954 11.01 -67.83 -79.18
CA LEU A 954 11.10 -67.84 -77.72
C LEU A 954 12.43 -67.21 -77.29
N VAL A 955 12.43 -66.56 -76.13
CA VAL A 955 13.70 -66.14 -75.49
C VAL A 955 14.46 -67.39 -75.03
N ALA A 956 15.75 -67.46 -75.38
CA ALA A 956 16.62 -68.61 -75.14
C ALA A 956 17.12 -68.73 -73.69
#